data_AF-A0A919ENR8-F1
#
_entry.id   AF-A0A919ENR8-F1
#
_cell.length_a   1.000
_cell.length_b   1.000
_cell.length_c   1.000
_cell.angle_alpha   90.00
_cell.angle_beta   90.00
_cell.angle_gamma   90.00
#
_symmetry.space_group_name_H-M   'P 1'
#
loop_
_entity.id
_entity.type
_entity.pdbx_description
1 polymer ?
#
loop_
_entity_poly.entity_id
_entity_poly.type
_entity_poly.pdbx_seq_one_letter_code
_entity_poly.pdbx_strand_id
1 'polypeptide(L)'
;MPRHSLPAMSDFSRRKVLGTLAAGSALSVLPPSLLTAMAAPMPRGGLRAIEHVIVLMQENRSFDNYFGALRGVRGFGDRRALRLPDGTSVFEQPRSGGPAVLPFSARQAAVEAGRPESDIQYLGSLPHGFADGVQARANGWWNDWVAAKGQSTMAHYDRRDIPLQYELADRFTICDAYHCSVFGSTNPNRNYLWTGTTGFEPNGGGRAVTNAAYSYGHAGYDWTTYPERLEAAGVSWQIYQEWDNFTDNAVEYFKPWKRIGRKILTAAGFPYATTEEFYDKLWAKGDGERRADLARFRSAVDALPEDERRLFLRGAHRSEPGTLLTRIKADIAAGTLPEVSWVVPTAALSEHPGSSTPVGSAGLVYDLLDAIASDPKTWSKTALFINFDENDGYFDHVPAPTAPRPDGGDGDDWVGGRPVGPGPRVPMTVVSPWTVGGFVNSELFDHTSVIRFLEKWTGVQEPNISAWRRGVFGDLTSVFDFDRAHPQPEVERPGAVPAPVGRWNPVPPKTQERPVQEPGVRPTRPSPYRLSLRATVTGAEVRLELGNEGRRAAAITAYPGDGTAPRTWTVAGRDSADGSLPYGPEGYDLQVHGPGWALWELRGAGVGAEAHVVERGHARSVDVECHNPSGRTRTLLVGESTHPRRGEGGVRTVRLAPGRTRTVSVPLARHGWYDVVVLDEDDPRFLRRMSGRPADAGPGATDPAIGTGPVLSAAFTLPEPLPPLTAPFVQGSPAEVAVRIRNEGTGRLRNLVVSLPAPAGWTVEPSGPVPRSLPGGGSAELRFLVTPAADATAATLAVVARAEGDGLLRVADARVRAEVARAVSLALTAPASSPGTDGCALYPGEPLAVTATVTNAGAVPLTALSAALAVPDGWRAEPVAGVPGSVPARTSVKVVWRVTAPASAARTSATLKATVGGRGAGGAAVERSGSLAVRVGPVMTGYLLGENFESLADRLAPATDLSRPGLRGWTRTAPEGWTVTNAAGMPQGTEELNGWSFLSRQFWFPAGQERGAFGRSLGVVAVADPDDWDDTGSPSGRGAFDSTLTTPPVAIPAGTPTLYLGFDSHYRQESPQEAEVTVVFDTGATSRVLHYSGAASGNTNGGRDQQNRLVTCSFPVPADARSVKVGFRVHHAGNNWFWAVDNIRLGTSPVADA
;
A
#
# COMPACT_ATOMS: atom_id res chain seq x y z
N MET A 1 -6.44 -16.12 -27.69
CA MET A 1 -5.34 -17.10 -27.87
C MET A 1 -5.91 -18.43 -28.36
N PRO A 2 -5.50 -18.99 -29.50
CA PRO A 2 -5.60 -20.43 -29.72
C PRO A 2 -4.33 -21.13 -29.23
N ARG A 3 -4.53 -22.27 -28.57
CA ARG A 3 -3.50 -23.18 -28.02
C ARG A 3 -2.70 -23.82 -29.16
N HIS A 4 -1.37 -23.74 -29.11
CA HIS A 4 -0.53 -24.76 -29.73
C HIS A 4 0.65 -25.13 -28.83
N SER A 5 0.88 -26.43 -28.81
CA SER A 5 1.78 -27.22 -27.97
C SER A 5 3.24 -26.88 -28.22
N LEU A 6 4.01 -26.71 -27.13
CA LEU A 6 5.47 -26.69 -27.18
C LEU A 6 6.00 -28.07 -27.66
N PRO A 7 7.09 -28.12 -28.45
CA PRO A 7 7.71 -29.38 -28.86
C PRO A 7 8.29 -30.13 -27.65
N ALA A 8 8.19 -31.45 -27.69
CA ALA A 8 8.57 -32.36 -26.62
C ALA A 8 10.05 -32.22 -26.22
N MET A 9 10.27 -32.07 -24.90
CA MET A 9 11.60 -32.22 -24.28
C MET A 9 12.18 -33.61 -24.56
N SER A 10 13.49 -33.65 -24.82
CA SER A 10 14.28 -34.84 -25.14
C SER A 10 14.14 -35.96 -24.11
N ASP A 11 14.00 -37.19 -24.61
CA ASP A 11 13.62 -38.44 -23.93
C ASP A 11 14.73 -39.08 -23.06
N PHE A 12 15.51 -38.29 -22.32
CA PHE A 12 16.67 -38.74 -21.53
C PHE A 12 16.44 -38.69 -20.00
N SER A 13 15.30 -39.16 -19.48
CA SER A 13 15.13 -39.23 -18.00
C SER A 13 14.18 -40.32 -17.43
N ARG A 14 13.87 -41.40 -18.16
CA ARG A 14 12.98 -42.45 -17.61
C ARG A 14 13.67 -43.62 -16.89
N ARG A 15 14.98 -43.85 -17.09
CA ARG A 15 15.61 -45.13 -16.68
C ARG A 15 16.42 -45.11 -15.38
N LYS A 16 16.47 -44.02 -14.61
CA LYS A 16 17.23 -43.94 -13.34
C LYS A 16 16.40 -43.93 -12.05
N VAL A 17 15.07 -44.00 -12.13
CA VAL A 17 14.18 -43.77 -10.96
C VAL A 17 13.78 -45.05 -10.20
N LEU A 18 14.11 -46.26 -10.67
CA LEU A 18 13.67 -47.51 -10.01
C LEU A 18 14.77 -48.33 -9.30
N GLY A 19 15.98 -47.80 -9.15
CA GLY A 19 17.14 -48.58 -8.68
C GLY A 19 17.60 -48.41 -7.23
N THR A 20 17.20 -47.37 -6.50
CA THR A 20 17.84 -47.04 -5.20
C THR A 20 16.85 -46.46 -4.19
N LEU A 21 15.93 -47.28 -3.69
CA LEU A 21 15.03 -46.97 -2.56
C LEU A 21 15.52 -47.59 -1.23
N ALA A 22 16.83 -47.74 -1.05
CA ALA A 22 17.42 -48.34 0.17
C ALA A 22 18.62 -47.54 0.70
N ALA A 23 18.44 -46.25 0.97
CA ALA A 23 19.19 -45.44 1.95
C ALA A 23 18.52 -44.06 2.03
N GLY A 24 18.16 -43.59 3.23
CA GLY A 24 17.43 -42.33 3.46
C GLY A 24 18.25 -41.07 3.23
N SER A 25 18.66 -40.79 2.00
CA SER A 25 19.33 -39.55 1.58
C SER A 25 18.48 -38.79 0.55
N ALA A 26 18.03 -37.60 0.91
CA ALA A 26 17.36 -36.63 0.03
C ALA A 26 18.28 -36.12 -1.09
N LEU A 27 17.74 -35.87 -2.30
CA LEU A 27 18.48 -35.51 -3.54
C LEU A 27 18.28 -34.03 -3.94
N SER A 28 19.31 -33.16 -4.01
CA SER A 28 19.20 -31.68 -4.22
C SER A 28 18.44 -31.20 -5.47
N VAL A 29 17.87 -29.96 -5.42
CA VAL A 29 17.10 -29.35 -6.51
C VAL A 29 17.95 -28.67 -7.58
N LEU A 30 19.23 -28.49 -7.28
CA LEU A 30 20.16 -27.83 -8.18
C LEU A 30 20.57 -28.77 -9.31
N PRO A 31 20.99 -28.21 -10.46
CA PRO A 31 21.56 -29.02 -11.53
C PRO A 31 22.72 -29.88 -11.04
N PRO A 32 22.79 -31.18 -11.42
CA PRO A 32 23.92 -32.04 -11.06
C PRO A 32 25.29 -31.49 -11.51
N SER A 33 25.32 -30.76 -12.62
CA SER A 33 26.49 -30.04 -13.11
C SER A 33 26.94 -28.98 -12.10
N LEU A 34 26.02 -28.19 -11.55
CA LEU A 34 26.30 -27.18 -10.53
C LEU A 34 26.80 -27.80 -9.23
N LEU A 35 26.16 -28.88 -8.76
CA LEU A 35 26.62 -29.61 -7.57
C LEU A 35 28.06 -30.13 -7.73
N THR A 36 28.38 -30.64 -8.92
CA THR A 36 29.73 -31.11 -9.28
C THR A 36 30.71 -29.94 -9.31
N ALA A 37 30.34 -28.83 -9.94
CA ALA A 37 31.19 -27.65 -10.09
C ALA A 37 31.45 -26.93 -8.74
N MET A 38 30.46 -26.90 -7.84
CA MET A 38 30.59 -26.37 -6.48
C MET A 38 31.45 -27.23 -5.56
N ALA A 39 31.65 -28.52 -5.88
CA ALA A 39 32.55 -29.40 -5.16
C ALA A 39 34.03 -29.19 -5.55
N ALA A 40 34.28 -28.55 -6.69
CA ALA A 40 35.63 -28.23 -7.12
C ALA A 40 36.24 -27.11 -6.25
N PRO A 41 37.58 -27.12 -6.02
CA PRO A 41 38.24 -26.06 -5.29
C PRO A 41 38.03 -24.70 -5.95
N MET A 42 37.67 -23.75 -5.11
CA MET A 42 37.53 -22.34 -5.45
C MET A 42 38.82 -21.71 -5.97
N PRO A 43 38.82 -21.01 -7.12
CA PRO A 43 39.95 -20.18 -7.52
C PRO A 43 40.10 -19.03 -6.51
N ARG A 44 41.26 -18.94 -5.85
CA ARG A 44 41.61 -17.76 -5.05
C ARG A 44 41.93 -16.59 -5.97
N GLY A 45 41.61 -15.38 -5.54
CA GLY A 45 41.92 -14.18 -6.32
C GLY A 45 41.29 -12.93 -5.76
N GLY A 46 41.06 -11.95 -6.62
CA GLY A 46 40.23 -10.78 -6.32
C GLY A 46 39.16 -10.60 -7.39
N LEU A 47 38.57 -9.42 -7.46
CA LEU A 47 37.51 -9.09 -8.43
C LEU A 47 37.87 -9.43 -9.90
N ARG A 48 39.15 -9.38 -10.27
CA ARG A 48 39.66 -9.73 -11.61
C ARG A 48 39.67 -11.23 -11.93
N ALA A 49 39.37 -12.10 -10.96
CA ALA A 49 39.19 -13.53 -11.23
C ALA A 49 37.84 -13.83 -11.90
N ILE A 50 36.90 -12.87 -11.86
CA ILE A 50 35.67 -12.91 -12.64
C ILE A 50 36.01 -12.49 -14.07
N GLU A 51 35.67 -13.33 -15.05
CA GLU A 51 35.76 -13.04 -16.48
C GLU A 51 34.38 -12.83 -17.13
N HIS A 52 33.31 -13.36 -16.53
CA HIS A 52 31.95 -13.22 -17.04
C HIS A 52 30.98 -12.80 -15.93
N VAL A 53 30.18 -11.77 -16.20
CA VAL A 53 29.04 -11.35 -15.38
C VAL A 53 27.77 -11.55 -16.19
N ILE A 54 26.88 -12.40 -15.68
CA ILE A 54 25.57 -12.66 -16.27
C ILE A 54 24.51 -12.02 -15.39
N VAL A 55 23.63 -11.20 -15.96
CA VAL A 55 22.53 -10.55 -15.25
C VAL A 55 21.20 -11.09 -15.78
N LEU A 56 20.43 -11.71 -14.91
CA LEU A 56 19.06 -12.15 -15.14
C LEU A 56 18.13 -11.37 -14.20
N MET A 57 17.30 -10.50 -14.78
CA MET A 57 16.29 -9.74 -14.05
C MET A 57 14.89 -10.28 -14.36
N GLN A 58 14.29 -10.90 -13.35
CA GLN A 58 12.93 -11.43 -13.36
C GLN A 58 11.90 -10.36 -12.94
N GLU A 59 10.63 -10.74 -12.97
CA GLU A 59 9.44 -9.94 -12.69
C GLU A 59 8.48 -10.70 -11.76
N ASN A 60 7.62 -10.08 -10.98
CA ASN A 60 7.95 -8.99 -10.10
C ASN A 60 7.53 -9.48 -8.71
N ARG A 61 8.46 -9.47 -7.75
CA ARG A 61 8.30 -10.10 -6.43
C ARG A 61 8.95 -9.24 -5.38
N SER A 62 8.24 -9.00 -4.27
CA SER A 62 8.88 -8.44 -3.09
C SER A 62 9.77 -9.47 -2.39
N PHE A 63 10.74 -8.99 -1.61
CA PHE A 63 11.58 -9.86 -0.81
C PHE A 63 10.74 -10.68 0.19
N ASP A 64 9.83 -10.06 0.94
CA ASP A 64 9.00 -10.79 1.90
C ASP A 64 8.02 -11.78 1.25
N ASN A 65 7.54 -11.50 0.03
CA ASN A 65 6.70 -12.44 -0.70
C ASN A 65 7.43 -13.77 -0.97
N TYR A 66 8.74 -13.74 -1.20
CA TYR A 66 9.55 -14.95 -1.43
C TYR A 66 10.21 -15.46 -0.15
N PHE A 67 10.95 -14.59 0.52
CA PHE A 67 11.93 -14.96 1.53
C PHE A 67 11.59 -14.42 2.92
N GLY A 68 10.40 -13.83 3.13
CA GLY A 68 9.97 -13.39 4.45
C GLY A 68 10.01 -14.52 5.49
N ALA A 69 9.71 -15.76 5.07
CA ALA A 69 9.76 -16.94 5.94
C ALA A 69 11.13 -17.65 5.98
N LEU A 70 12.10 -17.29 5.12
CA LEU A 70 13.40 -17.95 5.06
C LEU A 70 14.21 -17.74 6.34
N ARG A 71 14.87 -18.78 6.87
CA ARG A 71 15.64 -18.64 8.12
C ARG A 71 16.78 -17.63 7.98
N GLY A 72 16.98 -16.84 9.03
CA GLY A 72 18.15 -15.98 9.18
C GLY A 72 18.21 -14.75 8.28
N VAL A 73 17.21 -14.44 7.45
CA VAL A 73 17.12 -13.13 6.75
C VAL A 73 16.28 -12.14 7.58
N ARG A 74 16.32 -10.85 7.23
CA ARG A 74 15.39 -9.87 7.76
C ARG A 74 14.00 -10.07 7.16
N GLY A 75 13.20 -10.95 7.78
CA GLY A 75 11.88 -11.38 7.31
C GLY A 75 10.80 -11.27 8.40
N PHE A 76 9.82 -12.19 8.40
CA PHE A 76 8.65 -12.15 9.30
C PHE A 76 8.98 -12.24 10.80
N GLY A 77 10.16 -12.76 11.13
CA GLY A 77 10.70 -12.78 12.50
C GLY A 77 11.53 -11.55 12.87
N ASP A 78 11.53 -10.47 12.08
CA ASP A 78 12.24 -9.23 12.40
C ASP A 78 11.68 -8.57 13.67
N ARG A 79 12.47 -8.58 14.73
CA ARG A 79 12.17 -7.93 16.01
C ARG A 79 12.33 -6.41 15.99
N ARG A 80 12.83 -5.87 14.87
CA ARG A 80 13.08 -4.45 14.61
C ARG A 80 12.15 -3.92 13.52
N ALA A 81 11.07 -4.62 13.22
CA ALA A 81 10.03 -4.15 12.34
C ALA A 81 9.42 -2.85 12.88
N LEU A 82 9.07 -1.93 11.98
CA LEU A 82 8.55 -0.61 12.32
C LEU A 82 7.29 -0.75 13.19
N ARG A 83 7.23 0.00 14.30
CA ARG A 83 6.00 0.21 15.08
C ARG A 83 5.19 1.34 14.44
N LEU A 84 3.90 1.14 14.25
CA LEU A 84 3.00 2.17 13.74
C LEU A 84 2.55 3.13 14.86
N PRO A 85 2.01 4.31 14.55
CA PRO A 85 1.59 5.30 15.55
C PRO A 85 0.51 4.78 16.53
N ASP A 86 -0.28 3.80 16.13
CA ASP A 86 -1.27 3.14 16.99
C ASP A 86 -0.67 2.08 17.93
N GLY A 87 0.64 1.82 17.82
CA GLY A 87 1.39 0.85 18.61
C GLY A 87 1.49 -0.55 18.00
N THR A 88 0.77 -0.82 16.90
CA THR A 88 0.85 -2.09 16.17
C THR A 88 2.15 -2.22 15.37
N SER A 89 2.44 -3.40 14.84
CA SER A 89 3.57 -3.58 13.94
C SER A 89 3.19 -3.25 12.49
N VAL A 90 4.14 -2.81 11.67
CA VAL A 90 3.95 -2.59 10.22
C VAL A 90 3.43 -3.83 9.47
N PHE A 91 3.56 -5.04 10.04
CA PHE A 91 2.93 -6.22 9.47
C PHE A 91 1.39 -6.24 9.60
N GLU A 92 0.82 -5.44 10.50
CA GLU A 92 -0.63 -5.27 10.68
C GLU A 92 -1.12 -4.11 9.80
N GLN A 93 -1.31 -4.38 8.51
CA GLN A 93 -1.69 -3.34 7.57
C GLN A 93 -3.17 -2.93 7.76
N PRO A 94 -3.47 -1.64 8.01
CA PRO A 94 -4.83 -1.14 8.19
C PRO A 94 -5.78 -1.50 7.03
N ARG A 95 -7.05 -1.71 7.35
CA ARG A 95 -8.12 -1.95 6.38
C ARG A 95 -9.36 -1.14 6.73
N SER A 96 -9.90 -0.41 5.76
CA SER A 96 -11.13 0.36 5.96
C SER A 96 -12.30 -0.57 6.33
N GLY A 97 -13.01 -0.25 7.41
CA GLY A 97 -14.21 -0.97 7.84
C GLY A 97 -14.00 -2.39 8.38
N GLY A 98 -12.76 -2.80 8.69
CA GLY A 98 -12.50 -4.13 9.25
C GLY A 98 -11.15 -4.25 9.96
N PRO A 99 -10.83 -5.43 10.53
CA PRO A 99 -9.51 -5.67 11.13
C PRO A 99 -8.39 -5.52 10.10
N ALA A 100 -7.21 -5.17 10.61
CA ALA A 100 -5.97 -5.15 9.86
C ALA A 100 -5.69 -6.50 9.18
N VAL A 101 -4.89 -6.45 8.11
CA VAL A 101 -4.47 -7.63 7.35
C VAL A 101 -3.02 -7.94 7.69
N LEU A 102 -2.77 -9.18 8.11
CA LEU A 102 -1.43 -9.71 8.34
C LEU A 102 -0.90 -10.37 7.06
N PRO A 103 0.43 -10.53 6.90
CA PRO A 103 0.92 -11.38 5.83
C PRO A 103 0.42 -12.81 6.01
N PHE A 104 0.10 -13.48 4.91
CA PHE A 104 -0.54 -14.80 4.96
C PHE A 104 -0.05 -15.73 3.84
N SER A 105 -0.08 -17.04 4.09
CA SER A 105 0.38 -18.04 3.13
C SER A 105 -0.56 -18.12 1.92
N ALA A 106 -0.01 -17.98 0.72
CA ALA A 106 -0.75 -18.18 -0.53
C ALA A 106 -1.32 -19.61 -0.63
N ARG A 107 -0.56 -20.62 -0.15
CA ARG A 107 -0.98 -22.02 -0.10
C ARG A 107 -2.18 -22.22 0.82
N GLN A 108 -2.13 -21.68 2.04
CA GLN A 108 -3.27 -21.76 2.96
C GLN A 108 -4.51 -21.10 2.36
N ALA A 109 -4.35 -19.91 1.76
CA ALA A 109 -5.45 -19.22 1.10
C ALA A 109 -6.06 -20.03 -0.07
N ALA A 110 -5.24 -20.78 -0.82
CA ALA A 110 -5.73 -21.66 -1.89
C ALA A 110 -6.60 -22.80 -1.32
N VAL A 111 -6.13 -23.46 -0.26
CA VAL A 111 -6.86 -24.53 0.42
C VAL A 111 -8.20 -24.03 0.96
N GLU A 112 -8.20 -22.88 1.64
CA GLU A 112 -9.44 -22.27 2.18
C GLU A 112 -10.42 -21.84 1.09
N ALA A 113 -9.91 -21.47 -0.10
CA ALA A 113 -10.72 -21.19 -1.28
C ALA A 113 -11.20 -22.45 -2.03
N GLY A 114 -10.88 -23.66 -1.54
CA GLY A 114 -11.23 -24.92 -2.19
C GLY A 114 -10.46 -25.17 -3.50
N ARG A 115 -9.31 -24.53 -3.66
CA ARG A 115 -8.44 -24.65 -4.85
C ARG A 115 -7.34 -25.69 -4.61
N PRO A 116 -6.86 -26.37 -5.66
CA PRO A 116 -5.62 -27.14 -5.59
C PRO A 116 -4.46 -26.27 -5.11
N GLU A 117 -3.61 -26.80 -4.23
CA GLU A 117 -2.43 -26.07 -3.73
C GLU A 117 -1.48 -25.65 -4.87
N SER A 118 -1.47 -26.36 -6.00
CA SER A 118 -0.69 -25.99 -7.18
C SER A 118 -1.13 -24.67 -7.83
N ASP A 119 -2.36 -24.20 -7.57
CA ASP A 119 -2.88 -22.96 -8.16
C ASP A 119 -2.12 -21.72 -7.67
N ILE A 120 -1.38 -21.81 -6.57
CA ILE A 120 -0.51 -20.71 -6.09
C ILE A 120 0.55 -20.29 -7.10
N GLN A 121 0.85 -21.12 -8.10
CA GLN A 121 1.74 -20.75 -9.20
C GLN A 121 1.12 -19.69 -10.11
N TYR A 122 -0.20 -19.50 -10.04
CA TYR A 122 -1.00 -18.66 -10.93
C TYR A 122 -1.67 -17.47 -10.20
N LEU A 123 -0.92 -16.80 -9.31
CA LEU A 123 -1.41 -15.55 -8.70
C LEU A 123 -1.61 -14.45 -9.75
N GLY A 124 -2.59 -13.58 -9.55
CA GLY A 124 -2.85 -12.41 -10.39
C GLY A 124 -1.92 -11.24 -10.07
N SER A 125 -1.89 -10.27 -10.99
CA SER A 125 -1.14 -9.03 -10.83
C SER A 125 -1.88 -8.03 -9.95
N LEU A 126 -1.16 -7.26 -9.14
CA LEU A 126 -1.71 -6.22 -8.27
C LEU A 126 -1.31 -4.82 -8.76
N PRO A 127 -1.90 -3.72 -8.24
CA PRO A 127 -1.41 -2.38 -8.55
C PRO A 127 0.08 -2.20 -8.20
N HIS A 128 0.87 -1.78 -9.18
CA HIS A 128 2.32 -1.55 -9.07
C HIS A 128 2.78 -0.32 -9.89
N GLY A 129 1.93 0.69 -9.97
CA GLY A 129 2.25 1.99 -10.56
C GLY A 129 2.87 2.96 -9.56
N PHE A 130 3.37 4.09 -10.07
CA PHE A 130 3.99 5.11 -9.22
C PHE A 130 3.01 5.72 -8.21
N ALA A 131 1.74 5.90 -8.58
CA ALA A 131 0.73 6.52 -7.72
C ALA A 131 0.38 5.64 -6.51
N ASP A 132 0.13 4.35 -6.73
CA ASP A 132 -0.17 3.39 -5.66
C ASP A 132 1.08 3.04 -4.84
N GLY A 133 2.29 3.05 -5.44
CA GLY A 133 3.55 2.93 -4.70
C GLY A 133 3.77 4.09 -3.71
N VAL A 134 3.51 5.33 -4.15
CA VAL A 134 3.52 6.52 -3.28
C VAL A 134 2.45 6.43 -2.19
N GLN A 135 1.26 5.93 -2.53
CA GLN A 135 0.18 5.74 -1.55
C GLN A 135 0.61 4.74 -0.46
N ALA A 136 1.07 3.54 -0.85
CA ALA A 136 1.49 2.49 0.08
C ALA A 136 2.60 2.94 1.05
N ARG A 137 3.51 3.82 0.58
CA ARG A 137 4.54 4.46 1.42
C ARG A 137 3.94 5.31 2.56
N ALA A 138 2.74 5.87 2.40
CA ALA A 138 1.99 6.59 3.43
C ALA A 138 2.81 7.66 4.17
N ASN A 139 3.41 8.60 3.42
CA ASN A 139 4.33 9.62 3.95
C ASN A 139 5.57 9.09 4.69
N GLY A 140 5.89 7.80 4.54
CA GLY A 140 7.03 7.13 5.16
C GLY A 140 6.63 6.11 6.21
N TRP A 141 5.36 6.13 6.68
CA TRP A 141 4.84 5.20 7.69
C TRP A 141 4.60 3.78 7.17
N TRP A 142 4.57 3.60 5.84
CA TRP A 142 4.56 2.27 5.22
C TRP A 142 3.33 1.42 5.60
N ASN A 143 2.18 2.08 5.80
CA ASN A 143 0.99 1.50 6.42
C ASN A 143 -0.30 1.68 5.60
N ASP A 144 -0.21 1.88 4.28
CA ASP A 144 -1.40 2.01 3.42
C ASP A 144 -1.40 1.01 2.25
N TRP A 145 -0.73 -0.13 2.42
CA TRP A 145 -0.55 -1.12 1.36
C TRP A 145 -1.86 -1.78 0.91
N VAL A 146 -2.70 -2.16 1.87
CA VAL A 146 -3.98 -2.84 1.58
C VAL A 146 -4.94 -1.91 0.83
N ALA A 147 -4.98 -0.62 1.17
CA ALA A 147 -5.81 0.35 0.46
C ALA A 147 -5.25 0.65 -0.94
N ALA A 148 -3.93 0.75 -1.08
CA ALA A 148 -3.28 1.04 -2.36
C ALA A 148 -3.33 -0.13 -3.35
N LYS A 149 -3.22 -1.38 -2.86
CA LYS A 149 -2.89 -2.55 -3.69
C LYS A 149 -3.83 -3.75 -3.49
N GLY A 150 -4.80 -3.62 -2.58
CA GLY A 150 -5.72 -4.71 -2.21
C GLY A 150 -5.10 -5.70 -1.22
N GLN A 151 -5.94 -6.55 -0.62
CA GLN A 151 -5.53 -7.45 0.48
C GLN A 151 -4.53 -8.53 0.05
N SER A 152 -4.55 -8.93 -1.23
CA SER A 152 -3.61 -9.90 -1.82
C SER A 152 -2.15 -9.47 -1.73
N THR A 153 -1.88 -8.17 -1.57
CA THR A 153 -0.51 -7.64 -1.34
C THR A 153 0.19 -8.36 -0.20
N MET A 154 -0.57 -8.83 0.80
CA MET A 154 -0.04 -9.47 1.99
C MET A 154 0.24 -10.98 1.81
N ALA A 155 0.00 -11.55 0.62
CA ALA A 155 0.28 -12.97 0.38
C ALA A 155 1.80 -13.24 0.28
N HIS A 156 2.24 -14.40 0.77
CA HIS A 156 3.62 -14.87 0.63
C HIS A 156 3.69 -16.35 0.26
N TYR A 157 4.84 -16.74 -0.30
CA TYR A 157 5.25 -18.11 -0.54
C TYR A 157 6.08 -18.67 0.62
N ASP A 158 6.08 -19.99 0.75
CA ASP A 158 6.97 -20.75 1.64
C ASP A 158 7.96 -21.63 0.84
N ARG A 159 8.91 -22.27 1.52
CA ARG A 159 9.93 -23.14 0.90
C ARG A 159 9.35 -24.22 -0.02
N ARG A 160 8.18 -24.78 0.32
CA ARG A 160 7.54 -25.84 -0.47
C ARG A 160 6.93 -25.30 -1.75
N ASP A 161 6.66 -24.00 -1.81
CA ASP A 161 6.08 -23.33 -2.97
C ASP A 161 7.15 -23.00 -4.03
N ILE A 162 8.35 -22.60 -3.57
CA ILE A 162 9.47 -22.12 -4.39
C ILE A 162 10.82 -22.73 -3.95
N PRO A 163 10.99 -24.07 -4.03
CA PRO A 163 12.12 -24.77 -3.42
C PRO A 163 13.47 -24.44 -4.06
N LEU A 164 13.53 -24.17 -5.38
CA LEU A 164 14.79 -23.77 -6.04
C LEU A 164 15.29 -22.43 -5.52
N GLN A 165 14.41 -21.44 -5.41
CA GLN A 165 14.73 -20.11 -4.92
C GLN A 165 15.27 -20.17 -3.48
N TYR A 166 14.63 -20.96 -2.61
CA TYR A 166 15.12 -21.19 -1.24
C TYR A 166 16.45 -21.95 -1.20
N GLU A 167 16.66 -22.95 -2.06
CA GLU A 167 17.94 -23.66 -2.11
C GLU A 167 19.06 -22.75 -2.63
N LEU A 168 18.81 -21.92 -3.65
CA LEU A 168 19.79 -20.94 -4.12
C LEU A 168 20.19 -19.98 -3.01
N ALA A 169 19.22 -19.47 -2.26
CA ALA A 169 19.53 -18.66 -1.09
C ALA A 169 20.35 -19.45 -0.06
N ASP A 170 20.04 -20.73 0.19
CA ASP A 170 20.75 -21.59 1.17
C ASP A 170 22.17 -21.93 0.75
N ARG A 171 22.47 -21.92 -0.56
CA ARG A 171 23.81 -22.19 -1.08
C ARG A 171 24.63 -20.95 -1.32
N PHE A 172 24.02 -19.86 -1.75
CA PHE A 172 24.71 -18.68 -2.24
C PHE A 172 24.44 -17.45 -1.36
N THR A 173 25.01 -16.31 -1.74
CA THR A 173 24.79 -15.06 -1.01
C THR A 173 23.46 -14.43 -1.45
N ILE A 174 22.54 -14.27 -0.50
CA ILE A 174 21.29 -13.52 -0.68
C ILE A 174 21.44 -12.12 -0.08
N CYS A 175 20.92 -11.10 -0.77
CA CYS A 175 20.90 -9.73 -0.28
C CYS A 175 19.53 -9.44 0.35
N ASP A 176 19.47 -9.22 1.67
CA ASP A 176 18.21 -8.96 2.38
C ASP A 176 17.90 -7.45 2.55
N ALA A 177 18.66 -6.61 1.85
CA ALA A 177 18.53 -5.16 1.79
C ALA A 177 18.70 -4.62 0.35
N TYR A 178 18.24 -5.40 -0.64
CA TYR A 178 18.21 -5.00 -2.06
C TYR A 178 16.82 -4.47 -2.42
N HIS A 179 16.74 -3.21 -2.86
CA HIS A 179 15.50 -2.49 -3.15
C HIS A 179 15.30 -2.29 -4.65
N CYS A 180 14.06 -2.26 -5.10
CA CYS A 180 13.79 -1.71 -6.43
C CYS A 180 14.13 -0.21 -6.45
N SER A 181 14.55 0.33 -7.59
CA SER A 181 15.07 1.71 -7.67
C SER A 181 13.99 2.78 -7.69
N VAL A 182 12.74 2.41 -8.03
CA VAL A 182 11.55 3.28 -8.13
C VAL A 182 10.36 2.63 -7.43
N PHE A 183 9.54 3.44 -6.76
CA PHE A 183 8.23 3.01 -6.24
C PHE A 183 7.17 2.85 -7.36
N GLY A 184 7.47 2.13 -8.43
CA GLY A 184 6.61 2.08 -9.61
C GLY A 184 6.95 0.94 -10.57
N SER A 185 6.47 1.07 -11.79
CA SER A 185 6.38 -0.02 -12.76
C SER A 185 7.72 -0.57 -13.25
N THR A 186 7.67 -1.64 -14.06
CA THR A 186 8.79 -2.34 -14.68
C THR A 186 9.79 -1.43 -15.40
N ASN A 187 9.34 -0.66 -16.40
CA ASN A 187 10.23 0.10 -17.27
C ASN A 187 11.15 1.08 -16.52
N PRO A 188 10.65 1.93 -15.60
CA PRO A 188 11.53 2.84 -14.88
C PRO A 188 12.54 2.12 -13.98
N ASN A 189 12.19 0.97 -13.40
CA ASN A 189 13.15 0.14 -12.65
C ASN A 189 14.22 -0.45 -13.55
N ARG A 190 13.84 -0.97 -14.73
CA ARG A 190 14.78 -1.44 -15.75
C ARG A 190 15.66 -0.29 -16.27
N ASN A 191 15.15 0.92 -16.45
CA ASN A 191 15.97 2.09 -16.82
C ASN A 191 17.12 2.32 -15.82
N TYR A 192 16.91 2.13 -14.52
CA TYR A 192 17.99 2.18 -13.53
C TYR A 192 19.02 1.06 -13.71
N LEU A 193 18.60 -0.18 -14.03
CA LEU A 193 19.52 -1.29 -14.32
C LEU A 193 20.38 -1.03 -15.56
N TRP A 194 19.80 -0.42 -16.60
CA TRP A 194 20.44 -0.26 -17.90
C TRP A 194 21.15 1.08 -18.07
N THR A 195 20.81 2.09 -17.27
CA THR A 195 21.32 3.46 -17.48
C THR A 195 21.62 4.24 -16.21
N GLY A 196 21.35 3.69 -15.02
CA GLY A 196 21.63 4.33 -13.74
C GLY A 196 20.64 5.42 -13.31
N THR A 197 19.66 5.74 -14.14
CA THR A 197 18.59 6.72 -13.88
C THR A 197 17.31 6.30 -14.58
N THR A 198 16.18 6.87 -14.16
CA THR A 198 14.94 6.77 -14.96
C THR A 198 14.76 7.96 -15.91
N GLY A 199 15.51 9.05 -15.73
CA GLY A 199 15.46 10.20 -16.64
C GLY A 199 14.06 10.83 -16.80
N PHE A 200 13.80 11.41 -17.97
CA PHE A 200 12.57 12.15 -18.27
C PHE A 200 11.87 11.59 -19.52
N GLU A 201 10.55 11.71 -19.55
CA GLU A 201 9.77 11.44 -20.75
C GLU A 201 10.12 12.45 -21.87
N PRO A 202 10.13 12.01 -23.15
CA PRO A 202 10.44 12.90 -24.26
C PRO A 202 9.42 14.05 -24.38
N ASN A 203 9.84 15.15 -25.02
CA ASN A 203 9.01 16.32 -25.30
C ASN A 203 8.45 17.06 -24.07
N GLY A 204 9.12 16.95 -22.91
CA GLY A 204 8.75 17.68 -21.69
C GLY A 204 7.70 16.98 -20.83
N GLY A 205 7.44 15.68 -21.04
CA GLY A 205 6.39 14.89 -20.40
C GLY A 205 6.58 14.54 -18.90
N GLY A 206 7.51 15.19 -18.19
CA GLY A 206 7.82 14.90 -16.79
C GLY A 206 8.80 13.75 -16.59
N ARG A 207 8.92 13.24 -15.36
CA ARG A 207 9.83 12.12 -15.01
C ARG A 207 9.29 10.82 -15.59
N ALA A 208 10.15 9.98 -16.19
CA ALA A 208 9.73 8.67 -16.68
C ALA A 208 9.57 7.70 -15.51
N VAL A 209 8.36 7.62 -14.95
CA VAL A 209 8.03 6.78 -13.78
C VAL A 209 6.90 5.79 -14.08
N THR A 210 6.59 5.60 -15.36
CA THR A 210 5.52 4.71 -15.84
C THR A 210 6.01 3.87 -17.02
N ASN A 211 5.20 2.91 -17.47
CA ASN A 211 5.49 2.10 -18.66
C ASN A 211 5.16 2.81 -19.99
N ALA A 212 5.18 4.14 -20.04
CA ALA A 212 4.86 4.93 -21.24
C ALA A 212 5.73 4.55 -22.47
N ALA A 213 6.96 4.10 -22.23
CA ALA A 213 7.89 3.65 -23.26
C ALA A 213 7.40 2.46 -24.11
N TYR A 214 6.45 1.66 -23.59
CA TYR A 214 5.91 0.48 -24.30
C TYR A 214 5.07 0.83 -25.52
N SER A 215 4.66 2.09 -25.67
CA SER A 215 4.04 2.55 -26.91
C SER A 215 5.05 2.51 -28.06
N TYR A 216 4.71 1.84 -29.17
CA TYR A 216 5.53 1.89 -30.39
C TYR A 216 5.76 3.33 -30.89
N GLY A 217 4.80 4.22 -30.63
CA GLY A 217 4.86 5.65 -30.96
C GLY A 217 5.74 6.47 -30.01
N HIS A 218 6.24 5.90 -28.91
CA HIS A 218 7.13 6.60 -27.99
C HIS A 218 8.38 7.11 -28.71
N ALA A 219 8.69 8.41 -28.59
CA ALA A 219 9.77 9.06 -29.32
C ALA A 219 11.17 8.54 -28.93
N GLY A 220 11.27 7.94 -27.74
CA GLY A 220 12.46 7.33 -27.19
C GLY A 220 13.25 8.28 -26.29
N TYR A 221 13.90 7.68 -25.30
CA TYR A 221 14.79 8.35 -24.35
C TYR A 221 16.11 8.76 -25.01
N ASP A 222 16.73 9.85 -24.57
CA ASP A 222 17.88 10.47 -25.24
C ASP A 222 19.17 10.56 -24.44
N TRP A 223 19.21 9.96 -23.25
CA TRP A 223 20.46 9.68 -22.55
C TRP A 223 21.06 8.35 -23.00
N THR A 224 22.36 8.17 -22.75
CA THR A 224 23.10 6.99 -23.20
C THR A 224 22.85 5.78 -22.30
N THR A 225 22.72 4.60 -22.90
CA THR A 225 22.58 3.33 -22.19
C THR A 225 23.95 2.74 -21.79
N TYR A 226 24.01 1.92 -20.74
CA TYR A 226 25.25 1.29 -20.30
C TYR A 226 25.88 0.35 -21.36
N PRO A 227 25.10 -0.43 -22.14
CA PRO A 227 25.65 -1.18 -23.28
C PRO A 227 26.38 -0.30 -24.32
N GLU A 228 25.87 0.89 -24.63
CA GLU A 228 26.58 1.85 -25.51
C GLU A 228 27.92 2.30 -24.90
N ARG A 229 28.02 2.36 -23.56
CA ARG A 229 29.27 2.71 -22.87
C ARG A 229 30.27 1.57 -22.90
N LEU A 230 29.82 0.33 -22.66
CA LEU A 230 30.68 -0.86 -22.79
C LEU A 230 31.20 -0.99 -24.21
N GLU A 231 30.34 -0.77 -25.20
CA GLU A 231 30.67 -0.76 -26.61
C GLU A 231 31.77 0.27 -26.93
N ALA A 232 31.61 1.51 -26.46
CA ALA A 232 32.61 2.56 -26.65
C ALA A 232 33.96 2.27 -25.95
N ALA A 233 33.93 1.52 -24.85
CA ALA A 233 35.12 1.13 -24.09
C ALA A 233 35.79 -0.15 -24.62
N GLY A 234 35.20 -0.83 -25.60
CA GLY A 234 35.71 -2.09 -26.14
C GLY A 234 35.56 -3.29 -25.19
N VAL A 235 34.70 -3.18 -24.17
CA VAL A 235 34.34 -4.31 -23.29
C VAL A 235 33.35 -5.19 -24.02
N SER A 236 33.55 -6.50 -24.00
CA SER A 236 32.66 -7.42 -24.72
C SER A 236 31.31 -7.59 -23.99
N TRP A 237 30.20 -7.45 -24.72
CA TRP A 237 28.86 -7.60 -24.13
C TRP A 237 27.83 -8.16 -25.12
N GLN A 238 26.75 -8.74 -24.59
CA GLN A 238 25.60 -9.24 -25.36
C GLN A 238 24.31 -9.22 -24.53
N ILE A 239 23.20 -8.88 -25.17
CA ILE A 239 21.84 -9.13 -24.66
C ILE A 239 21.30 -10.37 -25.38
N TYR A 240 20.93 -11.38 -24.61
CA TYR A 240 20.27 -12.60 -25.09
C TYR A 240 18.76 -12.46 -24.87
N GLN A 241 18.00 -12.55 -25.96
CA GLN A 241 16.55 -12.40 -25.98
C GLN A 241 15.95 -13.11 -27.20
N GLU A 242 14.67 -13.48 -27.11
CA GLU A 242 13.89 -14.06 -28.21
C GLU A 242 12.91 -13.03 -28.79
N TRP A 243 12.14 -13.40 -29.80
CA TRP A 243 11.09 -12.53 -30.37
C TRP A 243 10.14 -12.01 -29.29
N ASP A 244 9.72 -12.89 -28.39
CA ASP A 244 9.07 -12.52 -27.15
C ASP A 244 10.14 -12.22 -26.10
N ASN A 245 10.20 -10.98 -25.66
CA ASN A 245 11.03 -10.52 -24.56
C ASN A 245 10.20 -9.78 -23.50
N PHE A 246 8.86 -9.89 -23.58
CA PHE A 246 7.91 -9.25 -22.68
C PHE A 246 8.14 -7.76 -22.38
N THR A 247 8.65 -6.98 -23.35
CA THR A 247 9.00 -5.55 -23.17
C THR A 247 10.15 -5.27 -22.17
N ASP A 248 10.85 -6.32 -21.74
CA ASP A 248 11.83 -6.27 -20.65
C ASP A 248 13.25 -5.82 -21.10
N ASN A 249 13.45 -5.67 -22.40
CA ASN A 249 14.70 -5.11 -22.94
C ASN A 249 14.61 -3.59 -23.09
N ALA A 250 14.97 -2.87 -22.02
CA ALA A 250 14.80 -1.42 -21.98
C ALA A 250 15.59 -0.63 -23.05
N VAL A 251 16.69 -1.18 -23.61
CA VAL A 251 17.51 -0.43 -24.58
C VAL A 251 16.75 -0.10 -25.86
N GLU A 252 15.75 -0.91 -26.23
CA GLU A 252 14.91 -0.69 -27.43
C GLU A 252 14.08 0.61 -27.34
N TYR A 253 13.93 1.16 -26.14
CA TYR A 253 13.20 2.41 -25.89
C TYR A 253 14.04 3.67 -26.04
N PHE A 254 15.32 3.56 -26.39
CA PHE A 254 16.23 4.69 -26.54
C PHE A 254 16.41 5.12 -27.99
N LYS A 255 16.63 6.42 -28.22
CA LYS A 255 16.71 7.03 -29.56
C LYS A 255 17.72 6.36 -30.51
N PRO A 256 18.95 6.00 -30.09
CA PRO A 256 19.91 5.33 -30.98
C PRO A 256 19.37 4.01 -31.54
N TRP A 257 18.74 3.20 -30.70
CA TRP A 257 18.20 1.89 -31.04
C TRP A 257 16.96 2.00 -31.93
N LYS A 258 16.04 2.92 -31.60
CA LYS A 258 14.88 3.22 -32.45
C LYS A 258 15.32 3.74 -33.82
N ARG A 259 16.39 4.55 -33.91
CA ARG A 259 16.93 5.03 -35.18
C ARG A 259 17.47 3.89 -36.04
N ILE A 260 18.26 2.98 -35.45
CA ILE A 260 18.79 1.81 -36.17
C ILE A 260 17.64 0.90 -36.63
N GLY A 261 16.67 0.63 -35.73
CA GLY A 261 15.47 -0.14 -36.06
C GLY A 261 14.69 0.45 -37.25
N ARG A 262 14.46 1.77 -37.26
CA ARG A 262 13.79 2.46 -38.38
C ARG A 262 14.55 2.33 -39.70
N LYS A 263 15.89 2.38 -39.69
CA LYS A 263 16.72 2.14 -40.88
C LYS A 263 16.50 0.74 -41.44
N ILE A 264 16.52 -0.28 -40.56
CA ILE A 264 16.27 -1.68 -40.95
C ILE A 264 14.88 -1.84 -41.57
N LEU A 265 13.85 -1.33 -40.90
CA LEU A 265 12.46 -1.48 -41.36
C LEU A 265 12.22 -0.76 -42.70
N THR A 266 12.77 0.45 -42.85
CA THR A 266 12.69 1.21 -44.11
C THR A 266 13.39 0.48 -45.24
N ALA A 267 14.61 -0.01 -45.02
CA ALA A 267 15.38 -0.75 -46.03
C ALA A 267 14.73 -2.08 -46.42
N ALA A 268 14.07 -2.76 -45.47
CA ALA A 268 13.34 -4.00 -45.73
C ALA A 268 11.91 -3.79 -46.27
N GLY A 269 11.43 -2.53 -46.37
CA GLY A 269 10.10 -2.19 -46.87
C GLY A 269 8.94 -2.57 -45.92
N PHE A 270 9.19 -2.61 -44.60
CA PHE A 270 8.17 -2.94 -43.62
C PHE A 270 7.41 -1.68 -43.13
N PRO A 271 6.08 -1.76 -42.93
CA PRO A 271 5.25 -0.63 -42.51
C PRO A 271 5.18 -0.42 -40.99
N TYR A 272 6.10 -1.02 -40.22
CA TYR A 272 6.08 -0.98 -38.76
C TYR A 272 6.86 0.22 -38.21
N ALA A 273 6.45 0.73 -37.05
CA ALA A 273 7.09 1.86 -36.38
C ALA A 273 8.39 1.48 -35.66
N THR A 274 8.47 0.25 -35.14
CA THR A 274 9.57 -0.27 -34.33
C THR A 274 9.91 -1.72 -34.71
N THR A 275 11.13 -2.17 -34.39
CA THR A 275 11.54 -3.57 -34.59
C THR A 275 10.80 -4.50 -33.64
N GLU A 276 10.44 -4.00 -32.46
CA GLU A 276 9.51 -4.65 -31.52
C GLU A 276 8.17 -4.96 -32.19
N GLU A 277 7.52 -3.96 -32.80
CA GLU A 277 6.25 -4.19 -33.53
C GLU A 277 6.44 -5.21 -34.66
N PHE A 278 7.56 -5.17 -35.38
CA PHE A 278 7.88 -6.18 -36.40
C PHE A 278 7.87 -7.60 -35.82
N TYR A 279 8.59 -7.85 -34.71
CA TYR A 279 8.65 -9.17 -34.08
C TYR A 279 7.30 -9.61 -33.49
N ASP A 280 6.52 -8.68 -32.92
CA ASP A 280 5.18 -8.97 -32.39
C ASP A 280 4.21 -9.40 -33.51
N LYS A 281 4.27 -8.74 -34.67
CA LYS A 281 3.45 -9.11 -35.84
C LYS A 281 3.96 -10.37 -36.54
N LEU A 282 5.24 -10.72 -36.37
CA LEU A 282 5.85 -11.90 -36.99
C LEU A 282 5.21 -13.21 -36.50
N TRP A 283 4.74 -13.24 -35.25
CA TRP A 283 4.05 -14.39 -34.65
C TRP A 283 2.75 -14.78 -35.36
N ALA A 284 2.02 -13.79 -35.90
CA ALA A 284 0.72 -14.01 -36.54
C ALA A 284 0.84 -14.51 -38.00
N LYS A 285 2.05 -14.50 -38.59
CA LYS A 285 2.29 -14.86 -39.99
C LYS A 285 2.46 -16.37 -40.17
N GLY A 286 2.10 -16.89 -41.35
CA GLY A 286 2.37 -18.28 -41.72
C GLY A 286 3.86 -18.54 -41.99
N ASP A 287 4.32 -19.78 -41.87
CA ASP A 287 5.76 -20.13 -41.90
C ASP A 287 6.51 -19.68 -43.17
N GLY A 288 5.84 -19.71 -44.33
CA GLY A 288 6.42 -19.24 -45.59
C GLY A 288 6.67 -17.74 -45.60
N GLU A 289 5.67 -16.97 -45.20
CA GLU A 289 5.73 -15.51 -45.08
C GLU A 289 6.73 -15.09 -44.00
N ARG A 290 6.69 -15.78 -42.84
CA ARG A 290 7.62 -15.55 -41.72
C ARG A 290 9.07 -15.69 -42.16
N ARG A 291 9.42 -16.76 -42.88
CA ARG A 291 10.78 -16.98 -43.40
C ARG A 291 11.19 -15.93 -44.41
N ALA A 292 10.29 -15.54 -45.32
CA ALA A 292 10.56 -14.49 -46.30
C ALA A 292 10.81 -13.14 -45.63
N ASP A 293 9.99 -12.78 -44.65
CA ASP A 293 10.11 -11.52 -43.90
C ASP A 293 11.40 -11.49 -43.06
N LEU A 294 11.74 -12.58 -42.37
CA LEU A 294 13.02 -12.70 -41.66
C LEU A 294 14.23 -12.60 -42.60
N ALA A 295 14.16 -13.18 -43.79
CA ALA A 295 15.23 -13.07 -44.78
C ALA A 295 15.42 -11.62 -45.27
N ARG A 296 14.32 -10.89 -45.53
CA ARG A 296 14.39 -9.46 -45.87
C ARG A 296 14.93 -8.62 -44.71
N PHE A 297 14.45 -8.88 -43.50
CA PHE A 297 14.92 -8.20 -42.29
C PHE A 297 16.43 -8.40 -42.09
N ARG A 298 16.91 -9.64 -42.21
CA ARG A 298 18.33 -9.99 -42.11
C ARG A 298 19.17 -9.29 -43.18
N SER A 299 18.70 -9.28 -44.43
CA SER A 299 19.41 -8.57 -45.51
C SER A 299 19.53 -7.07 -45.22
N ALA A 300 18.52 -6.45 -44.59
CA ALA A 300 18.58 -5.05 -44.19
C ALA A 300 19.53 -4.81 -43.00
N VAL A 301 19.59 -5.74 -42.04
CA VAL A 301 20.59 -5.70 -40.95
C VAL A 301 22.01 -5.83 -41.49
N ASP A 302 22.25 -6.75 -42.43
CA ASP A 302 23.57 -6.96 -43.04
C ASP A 302 24.04 -5.77 -43.91
N ALA A 303 23.12 -4.90 -44.34
CA ALA A 303 23.42 -3.68 -45.08
C ALA A 303 23.71 -2.45 -44.19
N LEU A 304 23.57 -2.57 -42.86
CA LEU A 304 23.89 -1.47 -41.94
C LEU A 304 25.40 -1.19 -41.90
N PRO A 305 25.81 0.06 -41.58
CA PRO A 305 27.19 0.36 -41.16
C PRO A 305 27.62 -0.58 -40.02
N GLU A 306 28.90 -0.99 -40.02
CA GLU A 306 29.39 -2.03 -39.10
C GLU A 306 29.18 -1.70 -37.62
N ASP A 307 29.34 -0.43 -37.23
CA ASP A 307 29.07 0.04 -35.86
C ASP A 307 27.59 -0.08 -35.48
N GLU A 308 26.67 0.34 -36.35
CA GLU A 308 25.22 0.20 -36.14
C GLU A 308 24.78 -1.27 -36.17
N ARG A 309 25.34 -2.07 -37.09
CA ARG A 309 25.08 -3.50 -37.21
C ARG A 309 25.50 -4.24 -35.95
N ARG A 310 26.72 -3.98 -35.46
CA ARG A 310 27.25 -4.60 -34.24
C ARG A 310 26.43 -4.23 -33.02
N LEU A 311 26.06 -2.96 -32.86
CA LEU A 311 25.21 -2.49 -31.77
C LEU A 311 23.85 -3.21 -31.81
N PHE A 312 23.19 -3.24 -32.98
CA PHE A 312 21.91 -3.93 -33.16
C PHE A 312 21.99 -5.43 -32.85
N LEU A 313 22.96 -6.14 -33.42
CA LEU A 313 23.11 -7.59 -33.21
C LEU A 313 23.39 -7.97 -31.75
N ARG A 314 24.08 -7.10 -31.01
CA ARG A 314 24.37 -7.30 -29.59
C ARG A 314 23.21 -6.94 -28.67
N GLY A 315 22.47 -5.87 -28.97
CA GLY A 315 21.50 -5.30 -28.03
C GLY A 315 20.02 -5.43 -28.40
N ALA A 316 19.66 -5.41 -29.69
CA ALA A 316 18.25 -5.34 -30.14
C ALA A 316 17.84 -6.50 -31.06
N HIS A 317 18.77 -7.36 -31.49
CA HIS A 317 18.44 -8.56 -32.23
C HIS A 317 17.67 -9.56 -31.35
N ARG A 318 16.54 -10.05 -31.85
CA ARG A 318 15.72 -11.06 -31.21
C ARG A 318 15.80 -12.37 -31.98
N SER A 319 16.26 -13.44 -31.33
CA SER A 319 16.36 -14.77 -31.96
C SER A 319 15.03 -15.54 -31.91
N GLU A 320 14.97 -16.64 -32.65
CA GLU A 320 13.79 -17.49 -32.78
C GLU A 320 13.33 -18.03 -31.41
N PRO A 321 12.04 -18.38 -31.27
CA PRO A 321 11.50 -18.94 -30.03
C PRO A 321 12.20 -20.24 -29.63
N GLY A 322 12.51 -20.40 -28.34
CA GLY A 322 13.21 -21.58 -27.79
C GLY A 322 14.72 -21.61 -28.06
N THR A 323 15.33 -20.47 -28.44
CA THR A 323 16.78 -20.37 -28.73
C THR A 323 17.58 -19.61 -27.68
N LEU A 324 16.95 -19.01 -26.67
CA LEU A 324 17.59 -18.15 -25.66
C LEU A 324 18.84 -18.81 -25.05
N LEU A 325 18.65 -19.96 -24.39
CA LEU A 325 19.76 -20.69 -23.75
C LEU A 325 20.62 -21.45 -24.76
N THR A 326 20.08 -21.77 -25.94
CA THR A 326 20.86 -22.40 -27.02
C THR A 326 22.01 -21.50 -27.48
N ARG A 327 21.76 -20.19 -27.59
CA ARG A 327 22.78 -19.19 -27.94
C ARG A 327 23.85 -19.07 -26.84
N ILE A 328 23.44 -18.99 -25.57
CA ILE A 328 24.38 -18.94 -24.44
C ILE A 328 25.26 -20.20 -24.40
N LYS A 329 24.66 -21.39 -24.56
CA LYS A 329 25.39 -22.67 -24.61
C LYS A 329 26.38 -22.71 -25.78
N ALA A 330 26.02 -22.15 -26.94
CA ALA A 330 26.91 -22.07 -28.09
C ALA A 330 28.13 -21.18 -27.82
N ASP A 331 27.93 -20.01 -27.20
CA ASP A 331 29.02 -19.10 -26.86
C ASP A 331 29.94 -19.67 -25.77
N ILE A 332 29.39 -20.39 -24.79
CA ILE A 332 30.19 -21.15 -23.80
C ILE A 332 31.03 -22.23 -24.51
N ALA A 333 30.42 -23.04 -25.37
CA ALA A 333 31.11 -24.12 -26.07
C ALA A 333 32.20 -23.60 -27.02
N ALA A 334 32.00 -22.42 -27.62
CA ALA A 334 32.97 -21.76 -28.47
C ALA A 334 34.06 -20.99 -27.70
N GLY A 335 33.90 -20.82 -26.38
CA GLY A 335 34.79 -19.98 -25.57
C GLY A 335 34.68 -18.48 -25.89
N THR A 336 33.53 -18.05 -26.41
CA THR A 336 33.25 -16.67 -26.84
C THR A 336 32.20 -15.96 -25.99
N LEU A 337 31.83 -16.53 -24.84
CA LEU A 337 30.91 -15.87 -23.89
C LEU A 337 31.45 -14.46 -23.56
N PRO A 338 30.63 -13.39 -23.70
CA PRO A 338 31.08 -12.03 -23.43
C PRO A 338 31.42 -11.79 -21.96
N GLU A 339 32.16 -10.73 -21.68
CA GLU A 339 32.41 -10.24 -20.32
C GLU A 339 31.09 -9.88 -19.63
N VAL A 340 30.20 -9.14 -20.29
CA VAL A 340 28.88 -8.77 -19.73
C VAL A 340 27.75 -9.38 -20.56
N SER A 341 26.95 -10.24 -19.94
CA SER A 341 25.79 -10.86 -20.58
C SER A 341 24.51 -10.50 -19.84
N TRP A 342 23.50 -10.00 -20.55
CA TRP A 342 22.15 -9.86 -20.01
C TRP A 342 21.24 -10.91 -20.62
N VAL A 343 20.42 -11.54 -19.78
CA VAL A 343 19.42 -12.52 -20.21
C VAL A 343 18.04 -11.91 -19.99
N VAL A 344 17.31 -11.68 -21.07
CA VAL A 344 15.95 -11.15 -21.04
C VAL A 344 14.99 -12.33 -21.26
N PRO A 345 14.16 -12.68 -20.27
CA PRO A 345 13.23 -13.80 -20.36
C PRO A 345 12.09 -13.50 -21.35
N THR A 346 11.43 -14.56 -21.81
CA THR A 346 10.14 -14.46 -22.52
C THR A 346 9.01 -14.19 -21.50
N ALA A 347 7.84 -13.77 -21.98
CA ALA A 347 6.67 -13.53 -21.12
C ALA A 347 6.26 -14.76 -20.29
N ALA A 348 6.54 -15.96 -20.79
CA ALA A 348 6.24 -17.22 -20.08
C ALA A 348 7.28 -17.55 -18.99
N LEU A 349 8.48 -16.97 -19.06
CA LEU A 349 9.62 -17.28 -18.18
C LEU A 349 10.03 -16.09 -17.28
N SER A 350 9.39 -14.93 -17.44
CA SER A 350 9.73 -13.69 -16.73
C SER A 350 9.35 -13.68 -15.26
N GLU A 351 8.40 -14.54 -14.87
CA GLU A 351 7.76 -14.61 -13.54
C GLU A 351 6.68 -13.53 -13.24
N HIS A 352 6.43 -12.61 -14.18
CA HIS A 352 5.33 -11.64 -14.09
C HIS A 352 3.98 -12.35 -13.84
N PRO A 353 3.23 -12.04 -12.76
CA PRO A 353 2.02 -12.77 -12.37
C PRO A 353 0.93 -12.84 -13.44
N GLY A 354 0.82 -11.84 -14.32
CA GLY A 354 -0.09 -11.87 -15.46
C GLY A 354 0.23 -12.92 -16.54
N SER A 355 1.51 -13.25 -16.75
CA SER A 355 1.98 -13.96 -17.97
C SER A 355 2.84 -15.19 -17.68
N SER A 356 3.45 -15.27 -16.49
CA SER A 356 4.41 -16.31 -16.08
C SER A 356 4.12 -16.86 -14.67
N THR A 357 4.99 -17.70 -14.13
CA THR A 357 4.83 -18.38 -12.83
C THR A 357 6.19 -18.52 -12.13
N PRO A 358 6.24 -18.60 -10.79
CA PRO A 358 7.47 -18.90 -10.04
C PRO A 358 8.24 -20.11 -10.55
N VAL A 359 7.51 -21.18 -10.90
CA VAL A 359 8.10 -22.41 -11.43
C VAL A 359 8.62 -22.27 -12.86
N GLY A 360 8.02 -21.42 -13.70
CA GLY A 360 8.51 -21.13 -15.05
C GLY A 360 9.87 -20.44 -15.03
N SER A 361 10.02 -19.44 -14.18
CA SER A 361 11.30 -18.79 -13.92
C SER A 361 12.31 -19.72 -13.25
N ALA A 362 11.88 -20.54 -12.31
CA ALA A 362 12.75 -21.57 -11.72
C ALA A 362 13.34 -22.49 -12.80
N GLY A 363 12.55 -22.86 -13.81
CA GLY A 363 13.03 -23.64 -14.96
C GLY A 363 14.12 -22.92 -15.75
N LEU A 364 13.91 -21.65 -16.11
CA LEU A 364 14.92 -20.82 -16.79
C LEU A 364 16.21 -20.71 -15.97
N VAL A 365 16.10 -20.43 -14.66
CA VAL A 365 17.24 -20.34 -13.75
C VAL A 365 17.98 -21.67 -13.67
N TYR A 366 17.27 -22.79 -13.52
CA TYR A 366 17.86 -24.12 -13.47
C TYR A 366 18.66 -24.43 -14.74
N ASP A 367 18.07 -24.20 -15.93
CA ASP A 367 18.72 -24.52 -17.20
C ASP A 367 19.90 -23.59 -17.51
N LEU A 368 19.84 -22.32 -17.08
CA LEU A 368 20.95 -21.39 -17.18
C LEU A 368 22.11 -21.79 -16.27
N LEU A 369 21.82 -22.18 -15.02
CA LEU A 369 22.82 -22.70 -14.10
C LEU A 369 23.46 -23.98 -14.63
N ASP A 370 22.66 -24.89 -15.22
CA ASP A 370 23.15 -26.10 -15.84
C ASP A 370 24.07 -25.81 -17.03
N ALA A 371 23.71 -24.82 -17.87
CA ALA A 371 24.52 -24.38 -19.00
C ALA A 371 25.90 -23.85 -18.56
N ILE A 372 25.93 -23.01 -17.52
CA ILE A 372 27.16 -22.42 -16.97
C ILE A 372 28.02 -23.50 -16.32
N ALA A 373 27.42 -24.34 -15.47
CA ALA A 373 28.14 -25.31 -14.66
C ALA A 373 28.59 -26.57 -15.40
N SER A 374 27.98 -26.87 -16.55
CA SER A 374 28.39 -28.00 -17.40
C SER A 374 29.78 -27.81 -18.01
N ASP A 375 30.28 -26.57 -18.10
CA ASP A 375 31.69 -26.29 -18.35
C ASP A 375 32.37 -25.73 -17.07
N PRO A 376 33.13 -26.55 -16.33
CA PRO A 376 33.78 -26.12 -15.10
C PRO A 376 34.71 -24.91 -15.27
N LYS A 377 35.28 -24.70 -16.46
CA LYS A 377 36.11 -23.52 -16.75
C LYS A 377 35.27 -22.25 -16.73
N THR A 378 34.12 -22.25 -17.40
CA THR A 378 33.16 -21.14 -17.38
C THR A 378 32.62 -20.89 -15.97
N TRP A 379 32.18 -21.93 -15.24
CA TRP A 379 31.73 -21.79 -13.85
C TRP A 379 32.76 -21.07 -12.97
N SER A 380 34.03 -21.50 -13.04
CA SER A 380 35.10 -21.02 -12.15
C SER A 380 35.42 -19.52 -12.27
N LYS A 381 34.87 -18.84 -13.28
CA LYS A 381 35.13 -17.43 -13.60
C LYS A 381 33.87 -16.60 -13.82
N THR A 382 32.70 -17.13 -13.44
CA THR A 382 31.39 -16.49 -13.67
C THR A 382 30.74 -15.98 -12.37
N ALA A 383 30.08 -14.83 -12.46
CA ALA A 383 29.11 -14.35 -11.48
C ALA A 383 27.74 -14.18 -12.15
N LEU A 384 26.74 -14.93 -11.70
CA LEU A 384 25.35 -14.79 -12.12
C LEU A 384 24.58 -13.98 -11.07
N PHE A 385 24.00 -12.86 -11.50
CA PHE A 385 23.13 -12.01 -10.68
C PHE A 385 21.68 -12.32 -11.06
N ILE A 386 20.92 -12.84 -10.09
CA ILE A 386 19.48 -13.09 -10.24
C ILE A 386 18.77 -12.05 -9.37
N ASN A 387 18.17 -11.04 -10.00
CA ASN A 387 17.40 -10.00 -9.33
C ASN A 387 16.00 -9.86 -9.93
N PHE A 388 15.21 -8.98 -9.35
CA PHE A 388 13.87 -8.63 -9.81
C PHE A 388 13.79 -7.12 -10.03
N ASP A 389 12.94 -6.69 -10.94
CA ASP A 389 12.74 -5.29 -11.30
C ASP A 389 11.88 -4.53 -10.26
N GLU A 390 10.76 -5.09 -9.83
CA GLU A 390 9.82 -4.50 -8.87
C GLU A 390 9.01 -5.60 -8.14
N ASN A 391 7.99 -5.22 -7.38
CA ASN A 391 7.32 -6.09 -6.42
C ASN A 391 5.93 -6.62 -6.83
N ASP A 392 5.40 -6.29 -8.02
CA ASP A 392 4.03 -6.53 -8.50
C ASP A 392 2.97 -6.04 -7.51
N GLY A 393 3.37 -5.13 -6.61
CA GLY A 393 2.55 -4.66 -5.51
C GLY A 393 2.49 -5.58 -4.28
N TYR A 394 3.25 -6.67 -4.19
CA TYR A 394 3.35 -7.48 -2.97
C TYR A 394 4.10 -6.75 -1.85
N PHE A 395 3.62 -6.93 -0.62
CA PHE A 395 4.10 -6.26 0.58
C PHE A 395 5.56 -6.60 0.91
N ASP A 396 6.28 -5.63 1.43
CA ASP A 396 7.55 -5.82 2.14
C ASP A 396 7.57 -4.94 3.39
N HIS A 397 8.00 -5.48 4.52
CA HIS A 397 7.89 -4.81 5.82
C HIS A 397 8.98 -3.76 6.09
N VAL A 398 10.05 -3.72 5.27
CA VAL A 398 11.19 -2.80 5.52
C VAL A 398 10.97 -1.52 4.73
N PRO A 399 10.77 -0.37 5.41
CA PRO A 399 10.66 0.91 4.73
C PRO A 399 11.92 1.23 3.94
N ALA A 400 11.76 1.68 2.70
CA ALA A 400 12.87 2.01 1.84
C ALA A 400 13.56 3.33 2.27
N PRO A 401 14.90 3.43 2.15
CA PRO A 401 15.60 4.67 2.44
C PRO A 401 15.14 5.77 1.46
N THR A 402 15.06 7.01 1.92
CA THR A 402 14.58 8.13 1.09
C THR A 402 15.68 9.19 0.98
N ALA A 403 15.93 9.70 -0.24
CA ALA A 403 16.84 10.81 -0.45
C ALA A 403 16.34 12.06 0.29
N PRO A 404 17.21 12.91 0.87
CA PRO A 404 16.79 14.19 1.42
C PRO A 404 16.01 15.01 0.38
N ARG A 405 14.91 15.65 0.81
CA ARG A 405 14.09 16.46 -0.09
C ARG A 405 14.85 17.72 -0.51
N PRO A 406 14.99 18.01 -1.82
CA PRO A 406 15.57 19.27 -2.28
C PRO A 406 14.69 20.48 -1.92
N ASP A 407 15.29 21.65 -1.71
CA ASP A 407 14.55 22.90 -1.43
C ASP A 407 13.53 23.25 -2.53
N GLY A 408 13.89 22.97 -3.79
CA GLY A 408 13.01 23.15 -4.95
C GLY A 408 11.91 22.10 -5.09
N GLY A 409 11.84 21.11 -4.19
CA GLY A 409 10.85 20.03 -4.20
C GLY A 409 11.17 18.88 -5.16
N ASP A 410 11.86 19.15 -6.26
CA ASP A 410 12.21 18.19 -7.32
C ASP A 410 13.74 18.09 -7.50
N GLY A 411 14.20 16.95 -8.05
CA GLY A 411 15.60 16.67 -8.31
C GLY A 411 15.80 15.30 -8.95
N ASP A 412 17.02 14.75 -8.87
CA ASP A 412 17.31 13.44 -9.46
C ASP A 412 16.47 12.30 -8.85
N ASP A 413 16.15 12.41 -7.57
CA ASP A 413 15.42 11.40 -6.80
C ASP A 413 14.06 11.91 -6.27
N TRP A 414 13.58 13.07 -6.74
CA TRP A 414 12.30 13.69 -6.33
C TRP A 414 11.54 14.28 -7.52
N VAL A 415 10.21 14.06 -7.57
CA VAL A 415 9.31 14.59 -8.61
C VAL A 415 7.94 14.96 -8.02
N GLY A 416 7.45 16.15 -8.35
CA GLY A 416 6.21 16.70 -7.80
C GLY A 416 6.19 16.72 -6.28
N GLY A 417 7.34 17.00 -5.64
CA GLY A 417 7.47 16.99 -4.18
C GLY A 417 7.37 15.61 -3.53
N ARG A 418 7.50 14.52 -4.31
CA ARG A 418 7.47 13.13 -3.86
C ARG A 418 8.77 12.42 -4.24
N PRO A 419 9.29 11.49 -3.42
CA PRO A 419 10.49 10.74 -3.79
C PRO A 419 10.19 9.77 -4.94
N VAL A 420 11.12 9.64 -5.88
CA VAL A 420 11.03 8.69 -7.01
C VAL A 420 11.21 7.25 -6.54
N GLY A 421 12.08 7.04 -5.56
CA GLY A 421 12.53 5.74 -5.08
C GLY A 421 13.63 5.89 -4.04
N PRO A 422 14.33 4.80 -3.68
CA PRO A 422 14.04 3.39 -3.98
C PRO A 422 12.70 2.90 -3.42
N GLY A 423 12.14 1.85 -4.00
CA GLY A 423 10.94 1.18 -3.54
C GLY A 423 11.18 0.02 -2.55
N PRO A 424 10.18 -0.86 -2.38
CA PRO A 424 10.25 -2.06 -1.53
C PRO A 424 11.46 -2.95 -1.86
N ARG A 425 11.84 -3.81 -0.91
CA ARG A 425 12.87 -4.81 -1.20
C ARG A 425 12.37 -5.80 -2.25
N VAL A 426 13.27 -6.17 -3.16
CA VAL A 426 13.05 -7.21 -4.17
C VAL A 426 14.18 -8.23 -4.09
N PRO A 427 13.95 -9.51 -4.45
CA PRO A 427 14.99 -10.52 -4.32
C PRO A 427 16.25 -10.22 -5.12
N MET A 428 17.41 -10.53 -4.52
CA MET A 428 18.70 -10.56 -5.20
C MET A 428 19.56 -11.69 -4.64
N THR A 429 19.88 -12.67 -5.48
CA THR A 429 20.81 -13.77 -5.16
C THR A 429 21.97 -13.74 -6.14
N VAL A 430 23.19 -13.79 -5.62
CA VAL A 430 24.41 -13.83 -6.43
C VAL A 430 24.94 -15.25 -6.44
N VAL A 431 24.85 -15.92 -7.58
CA VAL A 431 25.31 -17.30 -7.79
C VAL A 431 26.68 -17.28 -8.45
N SER A 432 27.68 -17.69 -7.70
CA SER A 432 29.08 -17.67 -8.14
C SER A 432 29.88 -18.63 -7.28
N PRO A 433 31.03 -19.13 -7.75
CA PRO A 433 31.96 -19.84 -6.90
C PRO A 433 32.21 -19.06 -5.57
N TRP A 434 32.43 -17.74 -5.65
CA TRP A 434 32.84 -16.90 -4.50
C TRP A 434 31.71 -16.49 -3.55
N THR A 435 30.49 -16.95 -3.80
CA THR A 435 29.32 -16.66 -2.95
C THR A 435 28.73 -17.90 -2.29
N VAL A 436 29.33 -19.09 -2.52
CA VAL A 436 28.95 -20.34 -1.87
C VAL A 436 29.09 -20.21 -0.34
N GLY A 437 28.11 -20.71 0.40
CA GLY A 437 28.09 -20.76 1.87
C GLY A 437 26.80 -20.25 2.52
N GLY A 438 25.79 -19.85 1.74
CA GLY A 438 24.47 -19.46 2.26
C GLY A 438 24.47 -18.15 3.04
N PHE A 439 25.31 -17.19 2.62
CA PHE A 439 25.49 -15.92 3.33
C PHE A 439 24.31 -14.97 3.15
N VAL A 440 24.08 -14.12 4.15
CA VAL A 440 23.24 -12.92 4.03
C VAL A 440 24.13 -11.69 3.95
N ASN A 441 23.85 -10.81 2.99
CA ASN A 441 24.41 -9.47 2.93
C ASN A 441 23.32 -8.43 3.20
N SER A 442 23.57 -7.56 4.18
CA SER A 442 22.64 -6.50 4.63
C SER A 442 23.17 -5.08 4.36
N GLU A 443 24.17 -4.92 3.47
CA GLU A 443 24.46 -3.64 2.83
C GLU A 443 23.27 -3.22 1.96
N LEU A 444 22.93 -1.93 1.96
CA LEU A 444 21.85 -1.41 1.12
C LEU A 444 22.26 -1.51 -0.35
N PHE A 445 21.39 -2.04 -1.20
CA PHE A 445 21.55 -2.10 -2.64
C PHE A 445 20.27 -1.69 -3.36
N ASP A 446 20.41 -1.19 -4.58
CA ASP A 446 19.36 -1.11 -5.59
C ASP A 446 19.88 -1.54 -6.98
N HIS A 447 19.09 -1.37 -8.05
CA HIS A 447 19.52 -1.76 -9.41
C HIS A 447 20.81 -1.07 -9.89
N THR A 448 21.10 0.15 -9.40
CA THR A 448 22.34 0.84 -9.76
C THR A 448 23.57 0.11 -9.24
N SER A 449 23.42 -0.72 -8.21
CA SER A 449 24.50 -1.54 -7.63
C SER A 449 25.06 -2.54 -8.65
N VAL A 450 24.25 -3.03 -9.59
CA VAL A 450 24.71 -3.89 -10.69
C VAL A 450 25.65 -3.13 -11.62
N ILE A 451 25.25 -1.93 -12.06
CA ILE A 451 26.11 -1.07 -12.87
C ILE A 451 27.40 -0.76 -12.10
N ARG A 452 27.30 -0.38 -10.82
CA ARG A 452 28.48 -0.02 -10.01
C ARG A 452 29.45 -1.18 -9.79
N PHE A 453 28.95 -2.41 -9.73
CA PHE A 453 29.79 -3.60 -9.77
C PHE A 453 30.57 -3.67 -11.09
N LEU A 454 29.86 -3.49 -12.22
CA LEU A 454 30.48 -3.45 -13.55
C LEU A 454 31.46 -2.28 -13.69
N GLU A 455 31.21 -1.11 -13.10
CA GLU A 455 32.16 0.02 -13.10
C GLU A 455 33.48 -0.35 -12.41
N LYS A 456 33.38 -0.98 -11.23
CA LYS A 456 34.52 -1.46 -10.45
C LYS A 456 35.32 -2.53 -11.17
N TRP A 457 34.61 -3.42 -11.87
CA TRP A 457 35.20 -4.56 -12.56
C TRP A 457 35.81 -4.19 -13.91
N THR A 458 35.08 -3.47 -14.76
CA THR A 458 35.48 -3.13 -16.14
C THR A 458 36.25 -1.82 -16.24
N GLY A 459 36.02 -0.87 -15.31
CA GLY A 459 36.53 0.49 -15.38
C GLY A 459 35.62 1.48 -16.12
N VAL A 460 34.52 1.03 -16.72
CA VAL A 460 33.56 1.87 -17.47
C VAL A 460 32.61 2.57 -16.50
N GLN A 461 32.53 3.91 -16.53
CA GLN A 461 31.69 4.69 -15.61
C GLN A 461 30.29 4.99 -16.18
N GLU A 462 29.27 5.02 -15.32
CA GLU A 462 27.90 5.45 -15.62
C GLU A 462 27.57 6.81 -14.95
N PRO A 463 27.81 7.95 -15.60
CA PRO A 463 27.64 9.27 -14.99
C PRO A 463 26.19 9.58 -14.57
N ASN A 464 25.18 8.86 -15.06
CA ASN A 464 23.78 9.13 -14.75
C ASN A 464 23.34 8.73 -13.33
N ILE A 465 24.12 7.89 -12.62
CA ILE A 465 23.77 7.50 -11.24
C ILE A 465 23.95 8.73 -10.33
N SER A 466 22.87 9.14 -9.66
CA SER A 466 22.87 10.32 -8.79
C SER A 466 23.91 10.20 -7.67
N ALA A 467 24.42 11.35 -7.21
CA ALA A 467 25.43 11.40 -6.14
C ALA A 467 24.93 10.74 -4.85
N TRP A 468 23.64 10.91 -4.54
CA TRP A 468 23.02 10.28 -3.37
C TRP A 468 23.01 8.75 -3.49
N ARG A 469 22.56 8.19 -4.63
CA ARG A 469 22.56 6.74 -4.85
C ARG A 469 23.96 6.14 -4.80
N ARG A 470 24.95 6.82 -5.39
CA ARG A 470 26.36 6.41 -5.29
C ARG A 470 26.89 6.38 -3.86
N GLY A 471 26.40 7.29 -3.01
CA GLY A 471 26.80 7.35 -1.60
C GLY A 471 26.15 6.25 -0.75
N VAL A 472 24.85 6.02 -0.94
CA VAL A 472 24.02 5.17 -0.05
C VAL A 472 24.02 3.70 -0.42
N PHE A 473 23.88 3.36 -1.71
CA PHE A 473 23.86 1.96 -2.13
C PHE A 473 25.28 1.41 -2.27
N GLY A 474 25.45 0.11 -2.13
CA GLY A 474 26.72 -0.56 -2.33
C GLY A 474 27.04 -0.82 -3.81
N ASP A 475 28.21 -1.40 -4.07
CA ASP A 475 28.69 -1.77 -5.41
C ASP A 475 28.70 -3.29 -5.63
N LEU A 476 27.91 -4.03 -4.82
CA LEU A 476 27.83 -5.50 -4.73
C LEU A 476 29.15 -6.24 -4.44
N THR A 477 30.30 -5.57 -4.32
CA THR A 477 31.57 -6.29 -4.09
C THR A 477 31.62 -7.01 -2.74
N SER A 478 30.85 -6.55 -1.75
CA SER A 478 30.75 -7.15 -0.41
C SER A 478 29.99 -8.48 -0.36
N VAL A 479 29.30 -8.89 -1.45
CA VAL A 479 28.61 -10.19 -1.51
C VAL A 479 29.62 -11.35 -1.66
N PHE A 480 30.80 -11.07 -2.20
CA PHE A 480 31.83 -12.06 -2.51
C PHE A 480 32.81 -12.29 -1.36
N ASP A 481 33.32 -13.52 -1.25
CA ASP A 481 34.52 -13.87 -0.48
C ASP A 481 35.48 -14.59 -1.42
N PHE A 482 36.58 -13.91 -1.77
CA PHE A 482 37.56 -14.43 -2.71
C PHE A 482 38.64 -15.33 -2.05
N ASP A 483 38.61 -15.46 -0.72
CA ASP A 483 39.69 -16.08 0.07
C ASP A 483 39.35 -17.47 0.61
N ARG A 484 38.06 -17.86 0.64
CA ARG A 484 37.60 -19.05 1.36
C ARG A 484 36.74 -20.00 0.52
N ALA A 485 36.96 -21.31 0.71
CA ALA A 485 36.10 -22.38 0.21
C ALA A 485 35.16 -22.85 1.33
N HIS A 486 33.90 -23.18 0.99
CA HIS A 486 32.85 -23.53 1.95
C HIS A 486 32.29 -24.95 1.71
N PRO A 487 32.07 -25.77 2.75
CA PRO A 487 31.46 -27.10 2.63
C PRO A 487 29.94 -27.03 2.40
N GLN A 488 29.41 -28.09 1.79
CA GLN A 488 28.01 -28.18 1.32
C GLN A 488 27.04 -28.76 2.38
N PRO A 489 25.84 -28.18 2.57
CA PRO A 489 24.71 -28.85 3.25
C PRO A 489 23.90 -29.84 2.36
N GLU A 490 22.90 -30.57 2.90
CA GLU A 490 22.08 -31.62 2.22
C GLU A 490 20.65 -31.15 1.88
N VAL A 491 20.02 -31.51 0.72
CA VAL A 491 18.62 -31.12 0.30
C VAL A 491 17.99 -32.04 -0.80
N GLU A 492 16.69 -31.86 -1.15
CA GLU A 492 15.73 -32.51 -2.12
C GLU A 492 15.49 -31.77 -3.48
N ARG A 493 14.71 -32.30 -4.47
CA ARG A 493 14.56 -31.92 -5.93
C ARG A 493 13.31 -31.06 -6.32
N PRO A 494 13.32 -30.17 -7.35
CA PRO A 494 12.17 -29.32 -7.64
C PRO A 494 11.17 -30.09 -8.52
N GLY A 495 9.87 -29.82 -8.32
CA GLY A 495 8.79 -30.46 -9.07
C GLY A 495 8.58 -29.89 -10.48
N ALA A 496 7.78 -30.57 -11.29
CA ALA A 496 7.36 -30.09 -12.61
C ALA A 496 6.33 -28.95 -12.52
N VAL A 497 6.30 -28.06 -13.53
CA VAL A 497 5.30 -27.00 -13.69
C VAL A 497 3.89 -27.62 -13.80
N PRO A 498 2.92 -27.22 -12.95
CA PRO A 498 1.53 -27.67 -13.08
C PRO A 498 0.84 -27.20 -14.37
N ALA A 499 -0.32 -27.78 -14.69
CA ALA A 499 -1.11 -27.31 -15.83
C ALA A 499 -1.67 -25.89 -15.58
N PRO A 500 -1.71 -25.00 -16.59
CA PRO A 500 -2.25 -23.65 -16.44
C PRO A 500 -3.72 -23.62 -15.99
N VAL A 501 -4.00 -22.78 -14.99
CA VAL A 501 -5.35 -22.42 -14.53
C VAL A 501 -5.61 -20.92 -14.73
N GLY A 502 -6.85 -20.47 -14.53
CA GLY A 502 -7.17 -19.04 -14.50
C GLY A 502 -6.47 -18.34 -13.33
N ARG A 503 -5.90 -17.16 -13.59
CA ARG A 503 -5.22 -16.35 -12.55
C ARG A 503 -6.20 -15.97 -11.45
N TRP A 504 -5.72 -15.92 -10.22
CA TRP A 504 -6.56 -15.61 -9.06
C TRP A 504 -5.80 -14.80 -8.02
N ASN A 505 -6.56 -14.07 -7.21
CA ASN A 505 -6.03 -13.21 -6.17
C ASN A 505 -6.38 -13.81 -4.81
N PRO A 506 -5.38 -14.12 -3.97
CA PRO A 506 -5.61 -14.80 -2.70
C PRO A 506 -6.23 -13.84 -1.68
N VAL A 507 -7.20 -14.32 -0.91
CA VAL A 507 -7.83 -13.56 0.17
C VAL A 507 -7.27 -13.98 1.53
N PRO A 508 -7.16 -13.06 2.51
CA PRO A 508 -6.68 -13.42 3.83
C PRO A 508 -7.55 -14.52 4.47
N PRO A 509 -6.95 -15.47 5.19
CA PRO A 509 -7.68 -16.43 6.01
C PRO A 509 -8.63 -15.77 7.01
N LYS A 510 -9.72 -16.46 7.36
CA LYS A 510 -10.67 -15.95 8.38
C LYS A 510 -10.02 -15.74 9.74
N THR A 511 -9.10 -16.63 10.10
CA THR A 511 -8.28 -16.52 11.30
C THR A 511 -6.87 -16.19 10.85
N GLN A 512 -6.44 -14.96 11.09
CA GLN A 512 -5.12 -14.48 10.71
C GLN A 512 -4.15 -14.63 11.89
N GLU A 513 -2.95 -15.10 11.60
CA GLU A 513 -1.82 -15.15 12.54
C GLU A 513 -0.58 -14.62 11.82
N ARG A 514 0.41 -14.10 12.58
CA ARG A 514 1.65 -13.65 11.95
C ARG A 514 2.40 -14.86 11.39
N PRO A 515 2.96 -14.78 10.17
CA PRO A 515 3.74 -15.88 9.63
C PRO A 515 4.91 -16.23 10.53
N VAL A 516 5.20 -17.52 10.64
CA VAL A 516 6.34 -18.03 11.38
C VAL A 516 7.53 -18.11 10.43
N GLN A 517 8.62 -17.43 10.76
CA GLN A 517 9.89 -17.57 10.05
C GLN A 517 10.55 -18.90 10.40
N GLU A 518 11.19 -19.56 9.42
CA GLU A 518 11.97 -20.77 9.66
C GLU A 518 13.01 -20.53 10.77
N PRO A 519 13.17 -21.46 11.73
CA PRO A 519 14.13 -21.30 12.81
C PRO A 519 15.56 -21.40 12.29
N GLY A 520 16.46 -20.71 12.98
CA GLY A 520 17.91 -20.80 12.75
C GLY A 520 18.54 -19.51 12.22
N VAL A 521 19.86 -19.55 12.11
CA VAL A 521 20.69 -18.42 11.67
C VAL A 521 21.39 -18.73 10.36
N ARG A 522 21.88 -17.68 9.70
CA ARG A 522 22.73 -17.77 8.51
C ARG A 522 24.07 -17.11 8.76
N PRO A 523 25.13 -17.53 8.07
CA PRO A 523 26.34 -16.74 8.06
C PRO A 523 26.05 -15.37 7.43
N THR A 524 26.71 -14.32 7.91
CA THR A 524 26.49 -12.93 7.44
C THR A 524 27.78 -12.29 6.97
N ARG A 525 27.68 -11.47 5.91
CA ARG A 525 28.78 -10.65 5.40
C ARG A 525 29.08 -9.48 6.36
N PRO A 526 30.33 -8.99 6.42
CA PRO A 526 30.67 -7.83 7.23
C PRO A 526 29.83 -6.60 6.88
N SER A 527 29.39 -5.85 7.90
CA SER A 527 28.66 -4.60 7.70
C SER A 527 29.62 -3.47 7.31
N PRO A 528 29.31 -2.63 6.31
CA PRO A 528 30.12 -1.46 5.97
C PRO A 528 29.87 -0.24 6.88
N TYR A 529 28.89 -0.34 7.79
CA TYR A 529 28.41 0.75 8.63
C TYR A 529 28.95 0.64 10.06
N ARG A 530 29.36 1.78 10.64
CA ARG A 530 29.60 1.94 12.09
C ARG A 530 28.77 3.11 12.57
N LEU A 531 27.57 2.82 13.06
CA LEU A 531 26.57 3.84 13.36
C LEU A 531 26.56 4.19 14.84
N SER A 532 26.39 5.48 15.13
CA SER A 532 26.17 5.99 16.48
C SER A 532 24.99 6.95 16.47
N LEU A 533 24.25 6.98 17.58
CA LEU A 533 23.21 7.97 17.80
C LEU A 533 23.30 8.45 19.24
N ARG A 534 23.45 9.77 19.42
CA ARG A 534 23.28 10.45 20.70
C ARG A 534 22.04 11.33 20.64
N ALA A 535 21.22 11.27 21.68
CA ALA A 535 20.01 12.08 21.79
C ALA A 535 20.13 13.00 23.01
N THR A 536 20.13 14.30 22.75
CA THR A 536 20.11 15.35 23.77
C THR A 536 18.74 16.02 23.78
N VAL A 537 18.27 16.43 24.96
CA VAL A 537 16.94 17.02 25.12
C VAL A 537 17.10 18.46 25.60
N THR A 538 16.48 19.40 24.89
CA THR A 538 16.51 20.83 25.23
C THR A 538 15.13 21.43 25.13
N GLY A 539 14.61 22.03 26.21
CA GLY A 539 13.31 22.71 26.19
C GLY A 539 12.15 21.78 25.80
N ALA A 540 11.78 21.80 24.50
CA ALA A 540 10.72 21.01 23.87
C ALA A 540 11.17 20.24 22.60
N GLU A 541 12.48 20.05 22.42
CA GLU A 541 13.04 19.31 21.28
C GLU A 541 13.98 18.19 21.72
N VAL A 542 14.00 17.12 20.93
CA VAL A 542 15.06 16.09 20.96
C VAL A 542 16.01 16.36 19.81
N ARG A 543 17.25 16.72 20.13
CA ARG A 543 18.35 16.85 19.16
C ARG A 543 19.04 15.50 19.02
N LEU A 544 19.03 14.96 17.81
CA LEU A 544 19.71 13.74 17.41
C LEU A 544 21.05 14.10 16.79
N GLU A 545 22.13 13.51 17.31
CA GLU A 545 23.48 13.53 16.74
C GLU A 545 23.74 12.13 16.15
N LEU A 546 23.73 12.06 14.83
CA LEU A 546 23.85 10.83 14.04
C LEU A 546 25.29 10.73 13.51
N GLY A 547 25.98 9.63 13.81
CA GLY A 547 27.36 9.41 13.36
C GLY A 547 27.49 8.15 12.52
N ASN A 548 28.40 8.19 11.56
CA ASN A 548 28.77 7.04 10.75
C ASN A 548 30.28 7.03 10.50
N GLU A 549 31.02 6.25 11.29
CA GLU A 549 32.46 6.04 11.10
C GLU A 549 32.77 4.97 10.03
N GLY A 550 31.72 4.35 9.47
CA GLY A 550 31.81 3.39 8.38
C GLY A 550 32.26 4.00 7.07
N ARG A 551 32.40 3.17 6.03
CA ARG A 551 32.90 3.61 4.71
C ARG A 551 31.80 3.98 3.72
N ARG A 552 30.57 3.52 3.96
CA ARG A 552 29.39 3.76 3.12
C ARG A 552 28.47 4.77 3.78
N ALA A 553 27.79 5.61 3.01
CA ALA A 553 26.79 6.50 3.59
C ALA A 553 25.62 5.69 4.15
N ALA A 554 25.00 6.19 5.22
CA ALA A 554 23.86 5.54 5.86
C ALA A 554 22.63 6.45 5.78
N ALA A 555 21.53 5.92 5.25
CA ALA A 555 20.23 6.54 5.35
C ALA A 555 19.60 6.16 6.71
N ILE A 556 19.31 7.14 7.55
CA ILE A 556 18.79 6.95 8.90
C ILE A 556 17.46 7.70 9.02
N THR A 557 16.41 7.01 9.45
CA THR A 557 15.05 7.59 9.55
C THR A 557 14.54 7.52 10.98
N ALA A 558 14.10 8.66 11.52
CA ALA A 558 13.40 8.75 12.80
C ALA A 558 11.88 8.79 12.60
N TYR A 559 11.18 7.98 13.38
CA TYR A 559 9.74 7.80 13.38
C TYR A 559 9.17 8.25 14.74
N PRO A 560 8.50 9.41 14.79
CA PRO A 560 7.84 9.89 16.00
C PRO A 560 6.57 9.09 16.32
N GLY A 561 6.49 8.52 17.53
CA GLY A 561 5.37 7.69 17.96
C GLY A 561 4.02 8.42 18.07
N ASP A 562 3.99 9.74 17.93
CA ASP A 562 2.77 10.56 17.88
C ASP A 562 2.12 10.61 16.48
N GLY A 563 2.75 9.98 15.48
CA GLY A 563 2.28 9.96 14.09
C GLY A 563 2.80 11.10 13.21
N THR A 564 3.62 12.01 13.77
CA THR A 564 4.31 13.04 12.98
C THR A 564 5.11 12.41 11.84
N ALA A 565 5.15 13.08 10.69
CA ALA A 565 5.84 12.56 9.52
C ALA A 565 7.31 12.18 9.84
N PRO A 566 7.78 10.99 9.41
CA PRO A 566 9.16 10.57 9.64
C PRO A 566 10.17 11.54 9.03
N ARG A 567 11.35 11.66 9.67
CA ARG A 567 12.47 12.46 9.16
C ARG A 567 13.66 11.56 8.82
N THR A 568 14.26 11.79 7.66
CA THR A 568 15.38 11.00 7.15
C THR A 568 16.62 11.87 6.96
N TRP A 569 17.77 11.34 7.36
CA TRP A 569 19.09 11.92 7.12
C TRP A 569 19.93 10.94 6.29
N THR A 570 20.84 11.48 5.49
CA THR A 570 21.92 10.70 4.87
C THR A 570 23.23 11.12 5.52
N VAL A 571 23.85 10.22 6.26
CA VAL A 571 25.15 10.46 6.93
C VAL A 571 26.24 9.84 6.08
N ALA A 572 27.12 10.65 5.50
CA ALA A 572 28.23 10.15 4.70
C ALA A 572 29.16 9.23 5.52
N GLY A 573 29.97 8.42 4.83
CA GLY A 573 30.96 7.59 5.51
C GLY A 573 32.06 8.47 6.14
N ARG A 574 32.41 8.18 7.39
CA ARG A 574 33.34 8.96 8.23
C ARG A 574 32.84 10.39 8.51
N ASP A 575 31.53 10.52 8.69
CA ASP A 575 30.87 11.81 8.88
C ASP A 575 29.78 11.74 9.96
N SER A 576 29.17 12.88 10.26
CA SER A 576 28.07 13.04 11.19
C SER A 576 27.04 14.03 10.67
N ALA A 577 25.79 13.87 11.12
CA ALA A 577 24.72 14.82 10.89
C ALA A 577 23.94 15.06 12.19
N ASP A 578 23.22 16.16 12.26
CA ASP A 578 22.32 16.43 13.38
C ASP A 578 20.93 16.90 12.92
N GLY A 579 19.97 16.78 13.82
CA GLY A 579 18.63 17.32 13.59
C GLY A 579 17.78 17.31 14.85
N SER A 580 16.87 18.27 14.93
CA SER A 580 15.90 18.37 16.03
C SER A 580 14.52 17.88 15.62
N LEU A 581 13.84 17.24 16.56
CA LEU A 581 12.43 16.87 16.49
C LEU A 581 11.69 17.51 17.67
N PRO A 582 10.60 18.25 17.43
CA PRO A 582 9.78 18.77 18.52
C PRO A 582 9.04 17.62 19.22
N TYR A 583 8.69 17.81 20.48
CA TYR A 583 7.82 16.90 21.21
C TYR A 583 6.78 17.65 22.05
N GLY A 584 5.65 16.99 22.29
CA GLY A 584 4.51 17.57 23.00
C GLY A 584 4.61 17.48 24.53
N PRO A 585 3.59 17.92 25.27
CA PRO A 585 3.55 17.83 26.74
C PRO A 585 3.61 16.40 27.28
N GLU A 586 3.33 15.40 26.44
CA GLU A 586 3.44 13.97 26.78
C GLU A 586 4.90 13.46 26.81
N GLY A 587 5.85 14.24 26.30
CA GLY A 587 7.23 13.82 26.07
C GLY A 587 7.46 13.35 24.63
N TYR A 588 8.57 12.64 24.43
CA TYR A 588 8.97 12.09 23.13
C TYR A 588 9.01 10.55 23.17
N ASP A 589 8.65 9.95 22.04
CA ASP A 589 8.88 8.54 21.72
C ASP A 589 9.35 8.45 20.28
N LEU A 590 10.59 8.04 20.08
CA LEU A 590 11.20 7.95 18.76
C LEU A 590 11.75 6.54 18.54
N GLN A 591 11.46 5.99 17.37
CA GLN A 591 12.16 4.84 16.81
C GLN A 591 13.01 5.34 15.65
N VAL A 592 14.31 5.07 15.71
CA VAL A 592 15.25 5.48 14.67
C VAL A 592 15.81 4.23 14.02
N HIS A 593 15.62 4.09 12.72
CA HIS A 593 16.08 2.94 11.94
C HIS A 593 17.27 3.34 11.07
N GLY A 594 18.28 2.48 11.03
CA GLY A 594 19.43 2.59 10.13
C GLY A 594 19.67 1.30 9.35
N PRO A 595 20.60 1.30 8.38
CA PRO A 595 20.95 0.09 7.64
C PRO A 595 21.68 -0.92 8.52
N GLY A 596 21.87 -2.14 8.03
CA GLY A 596 22.57 -3.19 8.78
C GLY A 596 21.86 -3.61 10.06
N TRP A 597 20.52 -3.55 10.07
CA TRP A 597 19.65 -3.92 11.21
C TRP A 597 19.80 -3.02 12.45
N ALA A 598 20.28 -1.78 12.29
CA ALA A 598 20.38 -0.84 13.40
C ALA A 598 19.00 -0.28 13.79
N LEU A 599 18.68 -0.32 15.08
CA LEU A 599 17.49 0.30 15.67
C LEU A 599 17.86 1.00 16.98
N TRP A 600 17.38 2.24 17.14
CA TRP A 600 17.36 2.96 18.40
C TRP A 600 15.92 3.25 18.83
N GLU A 601 15.61 3.04 20.11
CA GLU A 601 14.36 3.50 20.72
C GLU A 601 14.67 4.53 21.81
N LEU A 602 14.06 5.71 21.72
CA LEU A 602 14.34 6.86 22.57
C LEU A 602 13.04 7.37 23.18
N ARG A 603 12.96 7.41 24.51
CA ARG A 603 11.79 7.92 25.23
C ARG A 603 12.15 8.79 26.41
N GLY A 604 11.27 9.73 26.75
CA GLY A 604 11.37 10.54 27.96
C GLY A 604 10.36 11.69 28.01
N ALA A 605 10.19 12.30 29.18
CA ALA A 605 9.25 13.40 29.41
C ALA A 605 9.87 14.81 29.28
N GLY A 606 11.19 14.90 29.15
CA GLY A 606 11.92 16.17 29.12
C GLY A 606 13.41 15.98 29.44
N VAL A 607 14.04 17.02 29.98
CA VAL A 607 15.46 16.98 30.38
C VAL A 607 15.63 16.02 31.57
N GLY A 608 16.18 14.84 31.28
CA GLY A 608 16.40 13.76 32.25
C GLY A 608 17.84 13.27 32.20
N ALA A 609 18.02 11.96 32.25
CA ALA A 609 19.30 11.34 31.91
C ALA A 609 19.52 11.30 30.39
N GLU A 610 20.74 11.00 29.98
CA GLU A 610 21.14 10.69 28.61
C GLU A 610 21.96 9.41 28.61
N ALA A 611 21.77 8.57 27.60
CA ALA A 611 22.64 7.42 27.37
C ALA A 611 22.71 7.07 25.89
N HIS A 612 23.88 6.62 25.44
CA HIS A 612 24.08 6.10 24.10
C HIS A 612 25.19 5.06 24.09
N VAL A 613 25.18 4.19 23.07
CA VAL A 613 26.23 3.19 22.86
C VAL A 613 27.34 3.81 22.01
N VAL A 614 28.59 3.46 22.34
CA VAL A 614 29.80 3.83 21.64
C VAL A 614 30.54 2.55 21.24
N GLU A 615 30.73 2.35 19.94
CA GLU A 615 31.45 1.19 19.40
C GLU A 615 32.96 1.43 19.37
N ARG A 616 33.65 1.22 20.50
CA ARG A 616 35.10 1.35 20.58
C ARG A 616 35.80 0.08 20.08
N GLY A 617 35.93 -0.16 18.78
CA GLY A 617 36.90 -1.08 18.13
C GLY A 617 37.07 -2.54 18.62
N HIS A 618 36.29 -3.03 19.59
CA HIS A 618 36.46 -4.34 20.23
C HIS A 618 35.27 -5.25 19.88
N ALA A 619 35.50 -6.36 19.19
CA ALA A 619 34.43 -7.29 18.77
C ALA A 619 33.72 -8.05 19.91
N ARG A 620 34.00 -7.74 21.19
CA ARG A 620 33.55 -8.53 22.36
C ARG A 620 32.81 -7.73 23.43
N SER A 621 32.66 -6.42 23.27
CA SER A 621 31.91 -5.54 24.16
C SER A 621 31.48 -4.26 23.42
N VAL A 622 30.41 -3.64 23.89
CA VAL A 622 30.06 -2.26 23.53
C VAL A 622 30.06 -1.40 24.78
N ASP A 623 30.47 -0.14 24.65
CA ASP A 623 30.46 0.78 25.78
C ASP A 623 29.18 1.61 25.74
N VAL A 624 28.60 1.86 26.92
CA VAL A 624 27.43 2.72 27.10
C VAL A 624 27.87 3.93 27.88
N GLU A 625 27.80 5.10 27.26
CA GLU A 625 28.09 6.35 27.95
C GLU A 625 26.79 6.93 28.51
N CYS A 626 26.73 7.02 29.84
CA CYS A 626 25.61 7.59 30.58
C CYS A 626 25.98 8.99 31.09
N HIS A 627 25.17 9.99 30.77
CA HIS A 627 25.34 11.37 31.19
C HIS A 627 24.08 11.85 31.92
N ASN A 628 24.25 12.72 32.92
CA ASN A 628 23.14 13.33 33.65
C ASN A 628 23.16 14.86 33.49
N PRO A 629 22.48 15.43 32.49
CA PRO A 629 22.37 16.88 32.33
C PRO A 629 21.37 17.51 33.30
N SER A 630 20.56 16.73 34.02
CA SER A 630 19.52 17.25 34.91
C SER A 630 20.08 17.76 36.25
N GLY A 631 19.33 18.66 36.90
CA GLY A 631 19.70 19.23 38.22
C GLY A 631 19.54 18.28 39.41
N ARG A 632 19.15 17.01 39.18
CA ARG A 632 18.93 16.00 40.23
C ARG A 632 19.84 14.80 39.99
N THR A 633 20.20 14.09 41.06
CA THR A 633 20.89 12.79 40.90
C THR A 633 19.95 11.81 40.20
N ARG A 634 20.48 11.04 39.25
CA ARG A 634 19.74 10.00 38.50
C ARG A 634 20.35 8.62 38.72
N THR A 635 19.52 7.59 38.72
CA THR A 635 19.95 6.20 38.88
C THR A 635 19.55 5.39 37.66
N LEU A 636 20.53 5.01 36.84
CA LEU A 636 20.30 4.30 35.58
C LEU A 636 20.57 2.81 35.73
N LEU A 637 19.74 2.00 35.08
CA LEU A 637 19.98 0.57 34.88
C LEU A 637 20.46 0.36 33.45
N VAL A 638 21.65 -0.20 33.29
CA VAL A 638 22.26 -0.52 31.99
C VAL A 638 22.39 -2.04 31.87
N GLY A 639 21.88 -2.62 30.78
CA GLY A 639 21.98 -4.05 30.57
C GLY A 639 21.72 -4.47 29.12
N GLU A 640 21.94 -5.75 28.85
CA GLU A 640 21.54 -6.41 27.61
C GLU A 640 20.15 -7.07 27.83
N SER A 641 19.30 -7.08 26.80
CA SER A 641 17.89 -7.51 26.90
C SER A 641 17.58 -8.83 26.20
N THR A 642 18.42 -9.29 25.28
CA THR A 642 18.14 -10.40 24.36
C THR A 642 19.15 -11.56 24.45
N HIS A 643 20.44 -11.28 24.27
CA HIS A 643 21.52 -12.23 24.04
C HIS A 643 22.29 -12.59 25.33
N PRO A 644 21.97 -13.72 25.99
CA PRO A 644 22.60 -14.07 27.26
C PRO A 644 24.08 -14.43 27.07
N ARG A 645 24.94 -13.90 27.94
CA ARG A 645 26.33 -14.34 28.10
C ARG A 645 26.48 -15.06 29.43
N ARG A 646 26.92 -16.32 29.41
CA ARG A 646 27.09 -17.11 30.64
C ARG A 646 28.14 -16.48 31.56
N GLY A 647 27.75 -16.14 32.79
CA GLY A 647 28.66 -15.76 33.88
C GLY A 647 29.19 -14.33 33.86
N GLU A 648 28.86 -13.52 32.85
CA GLU A 648 29.34 -12.14 32.68
C GLU A 648 28.21 -11.24 32.16
N GLY A 649 28.04 -10.02 32.69
CA GLY A 649 27.13 -9.02 32.08
C GLY A 649 25.79 -8.74 32.76
N GLY A 650 25.61 -9.08 34.05
CA GLY A 650 24.39 -8.70 34.80
C GLY A 650 24.08 -7.20 34.76
N VAL A 651 22.81 -6.84 34.95
CA VAL A 651 22.32 -5.45 34.99
C VAL A 651 23.19 -4.58 35.90
N ARG A 652 23.60 -3.40 35.40
CA ARG A 652 24.49 -2.46 36.09
C ARG A 652 23.71 -1.24 36.53
N THR A 653 23.73 -0.96 37.83
CA THR A 653 23.19 0.28 38.38
C THR A 653 24.25 1.39 38.37
N VAL A 654 23.90 2.53 37.79
CA VAL A 654 24.76 3.69 37.59
C VAL A 654 24.12 4.92 38.23
N ARG A 655 24.62 5.31 39.40
CA ARG A 655 24.21 6.54 40.07
C ARG A 655 25.05 7.72 39.59
N LEU A 656 24.40 8.77 39.08
CA LEU A 656 25.04 9.94 38.48
C LEU A 656 24.57 11.23 39.16
N ALA A 657 25.50 11.97 39.78
CA ALA A 657 25.25 13.34 40.21
C ALA A 657 25.03 14.28 39.01
N PRO A 658 24.40 15.45 39.19
CA PRO A 658 24.23 16.45 38.13
C PRO A 658 25.55 16.76 37.40
N GLY A 659 25.50 16.82 36.07
CA GLY A 659 26.62 17.12 35.18
C GLY A 659 27.67 16.00 35.04
N ARG A 660 27.48 14.83 35.66
CA ARG A 660 28.45 13.73 35.60
C ARG A 660 28.17 12.76 34.45
N THR A 661 29.25 12.19 33.93
CA THR A 661 29.24 11.12 32.92
C THR A 661 29.93 9.87 33.49
N ARG A 662 29.45 8.69 33.11
CA ARG A 662 30.08 7.40 33.39
C ARG A 662 29.91 6.46 32.20
N THR A 663 30.97 5.74 31.86
CA THR A 663 30.94 4.67 30.86
C THR A 663 30.75 3.31 31.51
N VAL A 664 29.88 2.48 30.94
CA VAL A 664 29.64 1.09 31.32
C VAL A 664 29.93 0.19 30.15
N SER A 665 30.82 -0.78 30.31
CA SER A 665 31.06 -1.78 29.26
C SER A 665 30.08 -2.94 29.36
N VAL A 666 29.38 -3.24 28.26
CA VAL A 666 28.43 -4.34 28.12
C VAL A 666 29.09 -5.45 27.29
N PRO A 667 29.37 -6.63 27.86
CA PRO A 667 30.02 -7.71 27.14
C PRO A 667 29.08 -8.35 26.11
N LEU A 668 29.57 -8.60 24.89
CA LEU A 668 28.78 -9.21 23.81
C LEU A 668 28.93 -10.73 23.78
N ALA A 669 27.89 -11.43 23.30
CA ALA A 669 27.99 -12.85 22.95
C ALA A 669 28.88 -13.04 21.71
N ARG A 670 29.33 -14.29 21.46
CA ARG A 670 30.31 -14.62 20.38
C ARG A 670 29.85 -14.23 18.98
N HIS A 671 28.54 -14.19 18.72
CA HIS A 671 27.97 -13.80 17.43
C HIS A 671 28.01 -12.28 17.19
N GLY A 672 28.26 -11.47 18.22
CA GLY A 672 28.43 -10.03 18.13
C GLY A 672 27.13 -9.22 18.08
N TRP A 673 25.96 -9.85 18.19
CA TRP A 673 24.70 -9.11 18.28
C TRP A 673 24.46 -8.60 19.71
N TYR A 674 23.86 -7.43 19.81
CA TYR A 674 23.48 -6.81 21.07
C TYR A 674 22.10 -6.16 20.99
N ASP A 675 21.45 -6.12 22.15
CA ASP A 675 20.25 -5.35 22.41
C ASP A 675 20.39 -4.66 23.77
N VAL A 676 21.07 -3.51 23.77
CA VAL A 676 21.39 -2.75 24.98
C VAL A 676 20.22 -1.87 25.36
N VAL A 677 19.83 -1.94 26.63
CA VAL A 677 18.76 -1.14 27.22
C VAL A 677 19.30 -0.33 28.40
N VAL A 678 18.89 0.93 28.45
CA VAL A 678 19.09 1.84 29.59
C VAL A 678 17.75 2.39 30.05
N LEU A 679 17.47 2.25 31.34
CA LEU A 679 16.28 2.77 32.02
C LEU A 679 16.70 3.72 33.14
N ASP A 680 15.85 4.69 33.49
CA ASP A 680 16.03 5.57 34.65
C ASP A 680 15.07 5.13 35.76
N GLU A 681 15.60 4.80 36.95
CA GLU A 681 14.76 4.45 38.10
C GLU A 681 13.98 5.65 38.63
N ASP A 682 14.44 6.88 38.33
CA ASP A 682 13.82 8.13 38.74
C ASP A 682 12.84 8.69 37.68
N ASP A 683 12.77 8.10 36.48
CA ASP A 683 11.82 8.45 35.42
C ASP A 683 11.38 7.18 34.63
N PRO A 684 10.19 6.62 34.91
CA PRO A 684 9.71 5.42 34.24
C PRO A 684 9.42 5.61 32.75
N ARG A 685 9.39 6.84 32.24
CA ARG A 685 9.22 7.13 30.80
C ARG A 685 10.56 7.12 30.06
N PHE A 686 11.69 7.14 30.76
CA PHE A 686 13.00 7.15 30.15
C PHE A 686 13.38 5.76 29.61
N LEU A 687 13.61 5.68 28.31
CA LEU A 687 14.19 4.52 27.64
C LEU A 687 15.27 5.00 26.68
N ARG A 688 16.42 4.33 26.72
CA ARG A 688 17.35 4.27 25.60
C ARG A 688 17.57 2.81 25.26
N ARG A 689 17.22 2.41 24.05
CA ARG A 689 17.54 1.09 23.53
C ARG A 689 18.35 1.25 22.26
N MET A 690 19.37 0.40 22.10
CA MET A 690 20.07 0.24 20.84
C MET A 690 20.28 -1.23 20.57
N SER A 691 19.87 -1.66 19.38
CA SER A 691 20.12 -3.02 18.91
C SER A 691 20.87 -2.99 17.59
N GLY A 692 21.78 -3.94 17.42
CA GLY A 692 22.61 -4.02 16.22
C GLY A 692 23.77 -5.01 16.39
N ARG A 693 24.78 -4.83 15.54
CA ARG A 693 26.00 -5.63 15.50
C ARG A 693 27.18 -4.72 15.17
N PRO A 694 28.32 -4.79 15.90
CA PRO A 694 29.45 -3.89 15.66
C PRO A 694 30.05 -4.07 14.28
N ALA A 695 30.54 -2.97 13.70
CA ALA A 695 31.12 -2.95 12.35
C ALA A 695 32.33 -3.89 12.18
N ASP A 696 33.18 -4.01 13.21
CA ASP A 696 34.38 -4.87 13.19
C ASP A 696 34.08 -6.33 13.54
N ALA A 697 32.81 -6.68 13.77
CA ALA A 697 32.45 -8.07 13.92
C ALA A 697 32.71 -8.76 12.57
N GLY A 698 33.74 -9.60 12.51
CA GLY A 698 34.05 -10.41 11.33
C GLY A 698 32.85 -11.27 10.89
N PRO A 699 32.98 -12.07 9.82
CA PRO A 699 31.93 -13.01 9.40
C PRO A 699 31.40 -13.80 10.60
N GLY A 700 30.10 -13.74 10.83
CA GLY A 700 29.43 -14.34 11.99
C GLY A 700 28.09 -14.91 11.59
N ALA A 701 27.09 -14.82 12.45
CA ALA A 701 25.73 -15.27 12.17
C ALA A 701 24.76 -14.08 12.16
N THR A 702 23.65 -14.18 11.42
CA THR A 702 22.49 -13.30 11.56
C THR A 702 21.88 -13.43 12.96
N ASP A 703 21.01 -12.50 13.33
CA ASP A 703 20.53 -12.36 14.71
C ASP A 703 19.93 -13.68 15.24
N PRO A 704 20.54 -14.34 16.25
CA PRO A 704 20.04 -15.63 16.77
C PRO A 704 18.68 -15.56 17.47
N ALA A 705 18.21 -14.35 17.77
CA ALA A 705 16.92 -14.11 18.38
C ALA A 705 15.82 -13.78 17.35
N ILE A 706 16.09 -13.85 16.05
CA ILE A 706 15.05 -13.78 15.00
C ILE A 706 13.94 -14.78 15.31
N GLY A 707 12.69 -14.35 15.14
CA GLY A 707 11.51 -15.18 15.39
C GLY A 707 11.24 -15.47 16.88
N THR A 708 12.00 -14.90 17.81
CA THR A 708 11.73 -15.04 19.26
C THR A 708 10.88 -13.88 19.78
N GLY A 709 9.89 -14.20 20.61
CA GLY A 709 9.09 -13.20 21.33
C GLY A 709 9.86 -12.60 22.52
N PRO A 710 9.40 -11.47 23.08
CA PRO A 710 9.99 -10.91 24.29
C PRO A 710 9.73 -11.84 25.48
N VAL A 711 10.74 -12.00 26.35
CA VAL A 711 10.63 -12.82 27.57
C VAL A 711 9.67 -12.21 28.60
N LEU A 712 9.61 -10.88 28.66
CA LEU A 712 8.64 -10.15 29.47
C LEU A 712 7.68 -9.44 28.51
N SER A 713 6.38 -9.69 28.66
CA SER A 713 5.34 -9.07 27.84
C SER A 713 4.31 -8.35 28.72
N ALA A 714 3.62 -7.36 28.14
CA ALA A 714 2.57 -6.60 28.77
C ALA A 714 1.38 -6.46 27.81
N ALA A 715 0.16 -6.49 28.33
CA ALA A 715 -1.07 -6.28 27.56
C ALA A 715 -2.08 -5.48 28.36
N PHE A 716 -2.79 -4.56 27.71
CA PHE A 716 -3.88 -3.80 28.31
C PHE A 716 -5.21 -4.56 28.21
N THR A 717 -6.06 -4.34 29.19
CA THR A 717 -7.50 -4.57 29.09
C THR A 717 -8.18 -3.27 29.50
N LEU A 718 -8.76 -2.60 28.51
CA LEU A 718 -9.52 -1.36 28.71
C LEU A 718 -10.93 -1.68 29.26
N PRO A 719 -11.55 -0.74 29.99
CA PRO A 719 -12.94 -0.90 30.40
C PRO A 719 -13.86 -0.93 29.19
N GLU A 720 -14.95 -1.70 29.29
CA GLU A 720 -16.00 -1.67 28.25
C GLU A 720 -16.61 -0.26 28.17
N PRO A 721 -16.85 0.27 26.97
CA PRO A 721 -17.58 1.52 26.80
C PRO A 721 -18.94 1.45 27.48
N LEU A 722 -19.29 2.49 28.23
CA LEU A 722 -20.58 2.56 28.89
C LEU A 722 -21.68 2.86 27.87
N PRO A 723 -22.77 2.09 27.78
CA PRO A 723 -23.88 2.43 26.90
C PRO A 723 -24.44 3.83 27.21
N PRO A 724 -24.65 4.72 26.22
CA PRO A 724 -24.59 4.53 24.76
C PRO A 724 -23.26 4.97 24.09
N LEU A 725 -22.18 5.09 24.86
CA LEU A 725 -20.88 5.57 24.39
C LEU A 725 -20.10 4.46 23.69
N THR A 726 -19.27 4.87 22.73
CA THR A 726 -18.30 4.01 22.04
C THR A 726 -16.89 4.14 22.62
N ALA A 727 -16.65 5.15 23.46
CA ALA A 727 -15.35 5.41 24.08
C ALA A 727 -15.24 4.72 25.47
N PRO A 728 -14.08 4.13 25.80
CA PRO A 728 -13.87 3.45 27.08
C PRO A 728 -13.77 4.41 28.28
N PHE A 729 -13.47 5.69 28.04
CA PHE A 729 -13.29 6.69 29.10
C PHE A 729 -14.27 7.85 28.98
N VAL A 730 -14.50 8.57 30.09
CA VAL A 730 -15.30 9.80 30.13
C VAL A 730 -14.53 10.89 30.88
N GLN A 731 -14.54 12.11 30.34
CA GLN A 731 -13.90 13.29 30.94
C GLN A 731 -14.21 13.41 32.45
N GLY A 732 -13.15 13.48 33.27
CA GLY A 732 -13.25 13.64 34.72
C GLY A 732 -13.87 12.45 35.48
N SER A 733 -14.12 11.31 34.83
CA SER A 733 -14.67 10.12 35.47
C SER A 733 -13.60 9.02 35.59
N PRO A 734 -13.37 8.44 36.78
CA PRO A 734 -12.41 7.36 36.94
C PRO A 734 -12.91 6.08 36.27
N ALA A 735 -12.00 5.35 35.64
CA ALA A 735 -12.25 4.03 35.06
C ALA A 735 -11.08 3.08 35.37
N GLU A 736 -11.38 1.80 35.58
CA GLU A 736 -10.36 0.81 35.88
C GLU A 736 -9.74 0.27 34.58
N VAL A 737 -8.41 0.27 34.54
CA VAL A 737 -7.60 -0.32 33.48
C VAL A 737 -6.80 -1.47 34.06
N ALA A 738 -6.87 -2.65 33.45
CA ALA A 738 -6.03 -3.77 33.84
C ALA A 738 -4.83 -3.90 32.88
N VAL A 739 -3.67 -4.23 33.45
CA VAL A 739 -2.45 -4.57 32.71
C VAL A 739 -2.04 -5.97 33.12
N ARG A 740 -2.00 -6.88 32.15
CA ARG A 740 -1.46 -8.23 32.32
C ARG A 740 0.03 -8.23 31.96
N ILE A 741 0.87 -8.62 32.89
CA ILE A 741 2.30 -8.88 32.69
C ILE A 741 2.53 -10.39 32.64
N ARG A 742 3.31 -10.87 31.68
CA ARG A 742 3.63 -12.30 31.56
C ARG A 742 5.12 -12.52 31.36
N ASN A 743 5.62 -13.56 32.01
CA ASN A 743 6.93 -14.12 31.76
C ASN A 743 6.78 -15.26 30.75
N GLU A 744 7.08 -14.97 29.48
CA GLU A 744 7.06 -15.93 28.39
C GLU A 744 8.27 -16.88 28.42
N GLY A 745 9.27 -16.57 29.25
CA GLY A 745 10.45 -17.42 29.45
C GLY A 745 10.23 -18.55 30.44
N THR A 746 11.19 -19.48 30.48
CA THR A 746 11.22 -20.61 31.42
C THR A 746 11.89 -20.27 32.75
N GLY A 747 12.77 -19.27 32.76
CA GLY A 747 13.47 -18.78 33.95
C GLY A 747 12.59 -17.89 34.83
N ARG A 748 12.93 -17.77 36.13
CA ARG A 748 12.26 -16.84 37.04
C ARG A 748 12.76 -15.41 36.80
N LEU A 749 11.84 -14.47 36.62
CA LEU A 749 12.13 -13.04 36.62
C LEU A 749 12.08 -12.48 38.05
N ARG A 750 13.05 -11.63 38.41
CA ARG A 750 13.19 -10.95 39.70
C ARG A 750 13.18 -9.44 39.51
N ASN A 751 13.05 -8.70 40.60
CA ASN A 751 13.06 -7.23 40.59
C ASN A 751 12.04 -6.65 39.60
N LEU A 752 10.87 -7.29 39.48
CA LEU A 752 9.81 -6.82 38.61
C LEU A 752 9.29 -5.47 39.11
N VAL A 753 9.32 -4.49 38.23
CA VAL A 753 8.74 -3.16 38.41
C VAL A 753 7.81 -2.90 37.24
N VAL A 754 6.60 -2.43 37.54
CA VAL A 754 5.60 -2.07 36.54
C VAL A 754 5.16 -0.65 36.81
N SER A 755 5.09 0.17 35.77
CA SER A 755 4.69 1.57 35.86
C SER A 755 3.74 1.90 34.71
N LEU A 756 2.63 2.56 35.04
CA LEU A 756 1.70 3.18 34.09
C LEU A 756 1.76 4.70 34.32
N PRO A 757 2.67 5.42 33.62
CA PRO A 757 2.79 6.87 33.78
C PRO A 757 1.48 7.55 33.34
N ALA A 758 1.03 8.54 34.11
CA ALA A 758 -0.14 9.33 33.75
C ALA A 758 0.16 10.23 32.53
N PRO A 759 -0.71 10.22 31.50
CA PRO A 759 -0.71 11.25 30.46
C PRO A 759 -0.89 12.66 31.06
N ALA A 760 -0.55 13.70 30.31
CA ALA A 760 -0.66 15.07 30.77
C ALA A 760 -2.11 15.41 31.16
N GLY A 761 -2.31 15.89 32.39
CA GLY A 761 -3.63 16.24 32.93
C GLY A 761 -4.48 15.06 33.40
N TRP A 762 -4.04 13.81 33.20
CA TRP A 762 -4.72 12.61 33.69
C TRP A 762 -4.19 12.22 35.08
N THR A 763 -4.99 11.46 35.84
CA THR A 763 -4.51 10.80 37.06
C THR A 763 -4.51 9.28 36.87
N VAL A 764 -3.49 8.62 37.42
CA VAL A 764 -3.35 7.16 37.40
C VAL A 764 -2.93 6.70 38.79
N GLU A 765 -3.73 5.81 39.39
CA GLU A 765 -3.49 5.28 40.73
C GLU A 765 -3.52 3.74 40.71
N PRO A 766 -2.48 3.04 41.19
CA PRO A 766 -2.51 1.58 41.28
C PRO A 766 -3.49 1.14 42.37
N SER A 767 -4.33 0.14 42.08
CA SER A 767 -5.33 -0.37 43.04
C SER A 767 -4.86 -1.60 43.83
N GLY A 768 -3.64 -2.10 43.60
CA GLY A 768 -3.10 -3.26 44.29
C GLY A 768 -1.57 -3.40 44.21
N PRO A 769 -0.97 -4.31 45.01
CA PRO A 769 0.48 -4.52 45.06
C PRO A 769 1.01 -5.21 43.80
N VAL A 770 2.16 -4.74 43.30
CA VAL A 770 2.89 -5.35 42.18
C VAL A 770 3.79 -6.49 42.70
N PRO A 771 3.72 -7.71 42.15
CA PRO A 771 4.64 -8.79 42.54
C PRO A 771 6.07 -8.43 42.15
N ARG A 772 7.04 -8.70 43.05
CA ARG A 772 8.47 -8.44 42.78
C ARG A 772 9.17 -9.52 41.93
N SER A 773 8.49 -10.64 41.66
CA SER A 773 9.03 -11.74 40.86
C SER A 773 7.92 -12.49 40.13
N LEU A 774 8.24 -13.04 38.96
CA LEU A 774 7.36 -13.94 38.21
C LEU A 774 8.08 -15.26 37.92
N PRO A 775 7.47 -16.42 38.22
CA PRO A 775 8.01 -17.71 37.79
C PRO A 775 7.98 -17.83 36.25
N GLY A 776 8.75 -18.76 35.68
CA GLY A 776 8.69 -19.08 34.25
C GLY A 776 7.27 -19.45 33.82
N GLY A 777 6.79 -18.92 32.71
CA GLY A 777 5.41 -19.08 32.22
C GLY A 777 4.33 -18.36 33.05
N GLY A 778 4.69 -17.72 34.18
CA GLY A 778 3.75 -17.06 35.07
C GLY A 778 3.24 -15.71 34.56
N SER A 779 2.10 -15.27 35.08
CA SER A 779 1.52 -13.96 34.79
C SER A 779 1.03 -13.26 36.06
N ALA A 780 0.87 -11.94 35.97
CA ALA A 780 0.22 -11.11 36.98
C ALA A 780 -0.68 -10.08 36.29
N GLU A 781 -1.83 -9.80 36.90
CA GLU A 781 -2.75 -8.75 36.44
C GLU A 781 -2.74 -7.61 37.46
N LEU A 782 -2.52 -6.40 36.96
CA LEU A 782 -2.39 -5.18 37.76
C LEU A 782 -3.49 -4.22 37.36
N ARG A 783 -4.19 -3.64 38.33
CA ARG A 783 -5.30 -2.72 38.08
C ARG A 783 -4.89 -1.30 38.44
N PHE A 784 -5.31 -0.36 37.60
CA PHE A 784 -5.05 1.06 37.75
C PHE A 784 -6.36 1.82 37.59
N LEU A 785 -6.63 2.75 38.51
CA LEU A 785 -7.71 3.70 38.37
C LEU A 785 -7.20 4.88 37.55
N VAL A 786 -7.79 5.09 36.38
CA VAL A 786 -7.38 6.11 35.40
C VAL A 786 -8.50 7.15 35.28
N THR A 787 -8.19 8.43 35.53
CA THR A 787 -9.15 9.53 35.38
C THR A 787 -8.67 10.49 34.30
N PRO A 788 -9.42 10.62 33.17
CA PRO A 788 -9.09 11.59 32.14
C PRO A 788 -9.26 13.03 32.62
N ALA A 789 -8.47 13.94 32.05
CA ALA A 789 -8.65 15.38 32.24
C ALA A 789 -10.07 15.83 31.81
N ALA A 790 -10.52 16.96 32.34
CA ALA A 790 -11.87 17.49 32.07
C ALA A 790 -12.09 17.90 30.60
N ASP A 791 -11.00 18.15 29.86
CA ASP A 791 -10.95 18.58 28.47
C ASP A 791 -10.35 17.52 27.52
N ALA A 792 -9.93 16.36 28.04
CA ALA A 792 -9.32 15.29 27.26
C ALA A 792 -10.28 14.74 26.19
N THR A 793 -9.77 14.54 24.98
CA THR A 793 -10.48 13.87 23.88
C THR A 793 -9.92 12.49 23.58
N ALA A 794 -8.60 12.32 23.77
CA ALA A 794 -7.90 11.05 23.70
C ALA A 794 -6.58 11.14 24.48
N ALA A 795 -5.98 10.00 24.82
CA ALA A 795 -4.58 9.92 25.25
C ALA A 795 -3.99 8.54 24.91
N THR A 796 -2.67 8.43 24.91
CA THR A 796 -1.98 7.14 24.83
C THR A 796 -1.60 6.69 26.22
N LEU A 797 -2.12 5.54 26.65
CA LEU A 797 -1.67 4.86 27.86
C LEU A 797 -0.48 3.96 27.49
N ALA A 798 0.62 4.05 28.23
CA ALA A 798 1.82 3.26 28.01
C ALA A 798 2.25 2.59 29.31
N VAL A 799 2.39 1.27 29.30
CA VAL A 799 2.93 0.53 30.45
C VAL A 799 4.37 0.17 30.18
N VAL A 800 5.22 0.49 31.16
CA VAL A 800 6.63 0.11 31.16
C VAL A 800 6.83 -0.88 32.29
N ALA A 801 7.20 -2.11 31.95
CA ALA A 801 7.60 -3.10 32.93
C ALA A 801 9.06 -3.50 32.71
N ARG A 802 9.78 -3.70 33.80
CA ARG A 802 11.16 -4.20 33.78
C ARG A 802 11.35 -5.31 34.79
N ALA A 803 12.22 -6.27 34.47
CA ALA A 803 12.65 -7.31 35.39
C ALA A 803 14.05 -7.79 35.05
N GLU A 804 14.64 -8.57 35.94
CA GLU A 804 15.94 -9.23 35.74
C GLU A 804 15.75 -10.74 35.64
N GLY A 805 16.35 -11.36 34.63
CA GLY A 805 16.31 -12.81 34.42
C GLY A 805 17.42 -13.27 33.48
N ASP A 806 18.05 -14.40 33.80
CA ASP A 806 19.16 -14.98 33.02
C ASP A 806 20.37 -14.04 32.84
N GLY A 807 20.55 -13.10 33.77
CA GLY A 807 21.58 -12.05 33.68
C GLY A 807 21.22 -10.89 32.74
N LEU A 808 19.98 -10.82 32.24
CA LEU A 808 19.50 -9.83 31.28
C LEU A 808 18.46 -8.89 31.89
N LEU A 809 18.43 -7.65 31.40
CA LEU A 809 17.42 -6.65 31.70
C LEU A 809 16.22 -6.85 30.75
N ARG A 810 15.17 -7.49 31.24
CA ARG A 810 13.95 -7.72 30.46
C ARG A 810 13.04 -6.52 30.56
N VAL A 811 12.51 -6.07 29.43
CA VAL A 811 11.56 -4.96 29.35
C VAL A 811 10.32 -5.38 28.58
N ALA A 812 9.15 -5.02 29.09
CA ALA A 812 7.92 -4.98 28.31
C ALA A 812 7.49 -3.53 28.15
N ASP A 813 7.11 -3.19 26.93
CA ASP A 813 6.48 -1.95 26.55
C ASP A 813 5.20 -2.30 25.81
N ALA A 814 4.06 -1.83 26.31
CA ALA A 814 2.78 -1.98 25.63
C ALA A 814 2.06 -0.64 25.69
N ARG A 815 1.23 -0.38 24.67
CA ARG A 815 0.52 0.89 24.50
C ARG A 815 -0.87 0.68 23.99
N VAL A 816 -1.75 1.61 24.33
CA VAL A 816 -3.10 1.66 23.78
C VAL A 816 -3.55 3.11 23.68
N ARG A 817 -4.07 3.49 22.51
CA ARG A 817 -4.76 4.76 22.33
C ARG A 817 -6.15 4.65 22.95
N ALA A 818 -6.45 5.55 23.85
CA ALA A 818 -7.68 5.59 24.62
C ALA A 818 -8.48 6.84 24.23
N GLU A 819 -9.62 6.63 23.56
CA GLU A 819 -10.58 7.70 23.26
C GLU A 819 -11.38 8.08 24.51
N VAL A 820 -11.74 9.35 24.64
CA VAL A 820 -12.44 9.91 25.80
C VAL A 820 -13.75 10.57 25.34
N ALA A 821 -14.87 10.03 25.80
CA ALA A 821 -16.16 10.67 25.61
C ALA A 821 -16.29 11.92 26.49
N ARG A 822 -16.93 12.95 25.92
CA ARG A 822 -17.31 14.14 26.69
C ARG A 822 -18.30 13.76 27.78
N ALA A 823 -18.15 14.37 28.96
CA ALA A 823 -19.08 14.16 30.08
C ALA A 823 -20.53 14.55 29.72
N VAL A 824 -20.71 15.59 28.90
CA VAL A 824 -22.01 15.97 28.32
C VAL A 824 -21.81 16.30 26.84
N SER A 825 -22.61 15.67 25.98
CA SER A 825 -22.61 15.89 24.53
C SER A 825 -24.01 16.18 24.00
N LEU A 826 -24.06 16.85 22.85
CA LEU A 826 -25.28 17.20 22.14
C LEU A 826 -25.09 16.86 20.66
N ALA A 827 -25.93 15.98 20.13
CA ALA A 827 -26.02 15.69 18.71
C ALA A 827 -27.31 16.28 18.14
N LEU A 828 -27.22 17.00 17.03
CA LEU A 828 -28.38 17.56 16.33
C LEU A 828 -28.58 16.80 15.01
N THR A 829 -29.73 16.16 14.86
CA THR A 829 -30.06 15.31 13.70
C THR A 829 -31.44 15.65 13.18
N ALA A 830 -31.70 15.39 11.92
CA ALA A 830 -33.05 15.38 11.33
C ALA A 830 -33.17 14.14 10.44
N PRO A 831 -34.38 13.72 10.03
CA PRO A 831 -34.55 12.70 9.01
C PRO A 831 -33.62 13.03 7.83
N ALA A 832 -32.73 12.09 7.52
CA ALA A 832 -31.91 12.21 6.34
C ALA A 832 -32.81 11.90 5.14
N SER A 833 -32.75 12.71 4.10
CA SER A 833 -33.38 12.37 2.82
C SER A 833 -32.76 11.09 2.21
N SER A 834 -31.51 10.78 2.58
CA SER A 834 -30.94 9.43 2.49
C SER A 834 -29.76 9.24 3.46
N PRO A 835 -29.46 8.01 3.93
CA PRO A 835 -28.30 7.77 4.76
C PRO A 835 -27.00 8.13 4.03
N GLY A 836 -26.35 9.20 4.48
CA GLY A 836 -24.96 9.51 4.16
C GLY A 836 -24.71 10.81 3.38
N THR A 837 -25.63 11.35 2.57
CA THR A 837 -25.17 11.97 1.30
C THR A 837 -25.17 13.50 1.18
N ASP A 838 -26.11 14.24 1.78
CA ASP A 838 -26.23 15.69 1.51
C ASP A 838 -26.60 16.55 2.73
N GLY A 839 -26.49 16.00 3.93
CA GLY A 839 -27.09 16.61 5.12
C GLY A 839 -28.61 16.45 5.07
N CYS A 840 -29.34 17.40 5.67
CA CYS A 840 -30.79 17.34 5.70
C CYS A 840 -31.40 18.23 4.61
N ALA A 841 -32.36 17.70 3.84
CA ALA A 841 -33.14 18.48 2.87
C ALA A 841 -34.41 19.01 3.54
N LEU A 842 -34.73 20.27 3.26
CA LEU A 842 -35.97 20.91 3.70
C LEU A 842 -36.63 21.61 2.51
N TYR A 843 -37.92 21.37 2.29
CA TYR A 843 -38.68 22.01 1.24
C TYR A 843 -39.55 23.14 1.83
N PRO A 844 -39.58 24.34 1.22
CA PRO A 844 -40.37 25.45 1.73
C PRO A 844 -41.83 25.07 1.95
N GLY A 845 -42.39 25.43 3.11
CA GLY A 845 -43.76 25.07 3.52
C GLY A 845 -43.93 23.69 4.15
N GLU A 846 -42.95 22.78 4.03
CA GLU A 846 -43.01 21.44 4.62
C GLU A 846 -42.24 21.40 5.97
N PRO A 847 -42.85 20.93 7.07
CA PRO A 847 -42.18 20.88 8.37
C PRO A 847 -41.20 19.70 8.48
N LEU A 848 -39.95 20.01 8.83
CA LEU A 848 -38.88 19.05 9.12
C LEU A 848 -38.73 18.81 10.63
N ALA A 849 -38.68 17.55 11.06
CA ALA A 849 -38.39 17.21 12.46
C ALA A 849 -36.89 17.27 12.78
N VAL A 850 -36.47 18.21 13.63
CA VAL A 850 -35.09 18.36 14.09
C VAL A 850 -34.98 17.89 15.54
N THR A 851 -34.12 16.90 15.79
CA THR A 851 -33.92 16.25 17.09
C THR A 851 -32.54 16.59 17.68
N ALA A 852 -32.53 17.22 18.85
CA ALA A 852 -31.36 17.32 19.72
C ALA A 852 -31.33 16.11 20.67
N THR A 853 -30.31 15.27 20.55
CA THR A 853 -30.03 14.20 21.52
C THR A 853 -28.97 14.69 22.50
N VAL A 854 -29.37 14.92 23.75
CA VAL A 854 -28.48 15.31 24.85
C VAL A 854 -28.05 14.05 25.57
N THR A 855 -26.75 13.79 25.63
CA THR A 855 -26.20 12.63 26.35
C THR A 855 -25.43 13.10 27.57
N ASN A 856 -25.81 12.60 28.73
CA ASN A 856 -25.06 12.75 29.96
C ASN A 856 -24.24 11.48 30.18
N ALA A 857 -22.98 11.54 29.77
CA ALA A 857 -22.02 10.48 29.98
C ALA A 857 -21.44 10.50 31.40
N GLY A 858 -21.66 11.53 32.21
CA GLY A 858 -21.10 11.62 33.56
C GLY A 858 -21.72 10.65 34.56
N ALA A 859 -21.06 10.49 35.72
CA ALA A 859 -21.53 9.67 36.83
C ALA A 859 -22.66 10.31 37.67
N VAL A 860 -22.99 11.58 37.42
CA VAL A 860 -24.06 12.32 38.12
C VAL A 860 -25.13 12.84 37.17
N PRO A 861 -26.39 13.02 37.60
CA PRO A 861 -27.44 13.60 36.77
C PRO A 861 -27.15 15.06 36.35
N LEU A 862 -27.55 15.41 35.13
CA LEU A 862 -27.62 16.80 34.65
C LEU A 862 -29.02 17.33 34.97
N THR A 863 -29.12 18.43 35.72
CA THR A 863 -30.40 18.99 36.20
C THR A 863 -30.68 20.36 35.60
N ALA A 864 -31.91 20.87 35.72
CA ALA A 864 -32.34 22.17 35.19
C ALA A 864 -32.06 22.32 33.68
N LEU A 865 -32.36 21.27 32.92
CA LEU A 865 -32.10 21.24 31.49
C LEU A 865 -32.98 22.27 30.76
N SER A 866 -32.35 23.08 29.91
CA SER A 866 -33.00 24.00 28.98
C SER A 866 -32.52 23.70 27.56
N ALA A 867 -33.36 23.93 26.56
CA ALA A 867 -32.99 23.72 25.16
C ALA A 867 -33.65 24.76 24.27
N ALA A 868 -32.89 25.32 23.32
CA ALA A 868 -33.37 26.26 22.33
C ALA A 868 -32.80 25.90 20.95
N LEU A 869 -33.57 26.13 19.89
CA LEU A 869 -33.15 25.96 18.50
C LEU A 869 -33.19 27.32 17.80
N ALA A 870 -32.02 27.82 17.40
CA ALA A 870 -31.91 28.99 16.55
C ALA A 870 -32.08 28.59 15.08
N VAL A 871 -32.94 29.31 14.38
CA VAL A 871 -33.23 29.15 12.95
C VAL A 871 -33.07 30.49 12.23
N PRO A 872 -32.85 30.50 10.90
CA PRO A 872 -32.70 31.75 10.13
C PRO A 872 -33.94 32.65 10.18
N ASP A 873 -33.75 33.94 9.87
CA ASP A 873 -34.84 34.92 9.85
C ASP A 873 -35.97 34.50 8.90
N GLY A 874 -37.21 34.62 9.38
CA GLY A 874 -38.42 34.21 8.65
C GLY A 874 -38.75 32.72 8.71
N TRP A 875 -37.87 31.87 9.27
CA TRP A 875 -38.17 30.47 9.54
C TRP A 875 -38.94 30.31 10.85
N ARG A 876 -39.66 29.20 10.99
CA ARG A 876 -40.39 28.84 12.22
C ARG A 876 -39.80 27.57 12.81
N ALA A 877 -39.63 27.54 14.13
CA ALA A 877 -39.22 26.35 14.88
C ALA A 877 -40.13 26.16 16.10
N GLU A 878 -40.89 25.07 16.11
CA GLU A 878 -41.90 24.79 17.16
C GLU A 878 -41.55 23.51 17.91
N PRO A 879 -41.42 23.53 19.24
CA PRO A 879 -41.12 22.32 20.01
C PRO A 879 -42.28 21.31 19.91
N VAL A 880 -41.98 20.05 19.66
CA VAL A 880 -42.96 18.96 19.57
C VAL A 880 -43.46 18.54 20.96
N ALA A 881 -42.60 18.67 21.98
CA ALA A 881 -42.89 18.40 23.38
C ALA A 881 -42.05 19.29 24.30
N GLY A 882 -42.40 19.35 25.60
CA GLY A 882 -41.63 20.10 26.60
C GLY A 882 -40.22 19.54 26.81
N VAL A 883 -39.27 20.42 27.10
CA VAL A 883 -37.89 20.03 27.42
C VAL A 883 -37.87 19.24 28.75
N PRO A 884 -37.29 18.04 28.80
CA PRO A 884 -37.17 17.28 30.06
C PRO A 884 -36.43 18.09 31.13
N GLY A 885 -36.79 17.98 32.40
CA GLY A 885 -36.13 18.76 33.47
C GLY A 885 -34.73 18.29 33.88
N SER A 886 -34.35 17.07 33.49
CA SER A 886 -33.04 16.47 33.80
C SER A 886 -32.65 15.38 32.80
N VAL A 887 -31.36 15.04 32.78
CA VAL A 887 -30.80 13.88 32.08
C VAL A 887 -30.10 13.01 33.13
N PRO A 888 -30.62 11.81 33.45
CA PRO A 888 -29.97 10.89 34.37
C PRO A 888 -28.52 10.59 33.99
N ALA A 889 -27.71 10.19 34.97
CA ALA A 889 -26.33 9.76 34.73
C ALA A 889 -26.30 8.59 33.73
N ARG A 890 -25.32 8.58 32.82
CA ARG A 890 -25.13 7.55 31.78
C ARG A 890 -26.37 7.30 30.90
N THR A 891 -27.12 8.35 30.55
CA THR A 891 -28.31 8.25 29.68
C THR A 891 -28.39 9.38 28.66
N SER A 892 -29.35 9.29 27.75
CA SER A 892 -29.65 10.32 26.76
C SER A 892 -31.14 10.68 26.78
N VAL A 893 -31.45 11.93 26.46
CA VAL A 893 -32.81 12.40 26.21
C VAL A 893 -32.88 13.11 24.86
N LYS A 894 -34.07 13.14 24.25
CA LYS A 894 -34.32 13.80 22.97
C LYS A 894 -35.21 15.02 23.16
N VAL A 895 -34.86 16.12 22.50
CA VAL A 895 -35.70 17.32 22.33
C VAL A 895 -35.96 17.50 20.84
N VAL A 896 -37.21 17.64 20.42
CA VAL A 896 -37.59 17.66 19.01
C VAL A 896 -38.32 18.95 18.68
N TRP A 897 -37.95 19.60 17.56
CA TRP A 897 -38.65 20.75 16.98
C TRP A 897 -39.16 20.42 15.58
N ARG A 898 -40.27 21.02 15.16
CA ARG A 898 -40.70 21.12 13.77
C ARG A 898 -40.17 22.44 13.19
N VAL A 899 -39.40 22.36 12.12
CA VAL A 899 -38.78 23.51 11.46
C VAL A 899 -39.39 23.70 10.07
N THR A 900 -39.84 24.90 9.74
CA THR A 900 -40.42 25.23 8.43
C THR A 900 -39.75 26.47 7.85
N ALA A 901 -39.34 26.40 6.58
CA ALA A 901 -38.76 27.52 5.85
C ALA A 901 -39.81 28.26 4.99
N PRO A 902 -39.65 29.59 4.81
CA PRO A 902 -40.49 30.37 3.89
C PRO A 902 -40.10 30.12 2.43
N ALA A 903 -41.01 30.42 1.49
CA ALA A 903 -40.76 30.32 0.05
C ALA A 903 -39.51 31.11 -0.41
N SER A 904 -39.26 32.27 0.20
CA SER A 904 -38.07 33.09 -0.07
C SER A 904 -36.73 32.42 0.24
N ALA A 905 -36.74 31.29 0.97
CA ALA A 905 -35.54 30.52 1.28
C ALA A 905 -35.24 29.42 0.23
N ALA A 906 -36.04 29.30 -0.84
CA ALA A 906 -35.82 28.28 -1.86
C ALA A 906 -34.40 28.32 -2.44
N ARG A 907 -33.79 27.14 -2.66
CA ARG A 907 -32.41 26.97 -3.16
C ARG A 907 -31.30 27.59 -2.31
N THR A 908 -31.59 27.96 -1.07
CA THR A 908 -30.56 28.43 -0.12
C THR A 908 -29.97 27.27 0.68
N SER A 909 -28.98 27.56 1.52
CA SER A 909 -28.49 26.65 2.55
C SER A 909 -28.51 27.37 3.89
N ALA A 910 -28.87 26.64 4.94
CA ALA A 910 -28.98 27.16 6.30
C ALA A 910 -28.23 26.26 7.28
N THR A 911 -27.85 26.82 8.42
CA THR A 911 -27.35 26.05 9.56
C THR A 911 -28.27 26.29 10.74
N LEU A 912 -28.89 25.22 11.23
CA LEU A 912 -29.68 25.26 12.46
C LEU A 912 -28.73 25.04 13.64
N LYS A 913 -28.93 25.78 14.74
CA LYS A 913 -28.08 25.65 15.94
C LYS A 913 -28.93 25.40 17.17
N ALA A 914 -28.81 24.21 17.75
CA ALA A 914 -29.39 23.91 19.05
C ALA A 914 -28.42 24.29 20.15
N THR A 915 -28.91 24.91 21.22
CA THR A 915 -28.15 25.18 22.45
C THR A 915 -28.91 24.57 23.62
N VAL A 916 -28.19 23.82 24.45
CA VAL A 916 -28.71 23.12 25.62
C VAL A 916 -27.93 23.57 26.85
N GLY A 917 -28.63 24.03 27.86
CA GLY A 917 -28.09 24.41 29.17
C GLY A 917 -28.50 23.44 30.26
N GLY A 918 -27.73 23.35 31.34
CA GLY A 918 -28.06 22.55 32.53
C GLY A 918 -27.05 22.76 33.66
N ARG A 919 -27.21 22.02 34.76
CA ARG A 919 -26.30 22.01 35.93
C ARG A 919 -25.77 20.61 36.20
N GLY A 920 -24.45 20.46 36.19
CA GLY A 920 -23.74 19.20 36.45
C GLY A 920 -23.32 19.04 37.91
N ALA A 921 -22.33 18.17 38.15
CA ALA A 921 -21.73 17.93 39.47
C ALA A 921 -21.35 19.25 40.16
N GLY A 922 -21.67 19.38 41.46
CA GLY A 922 -21.33 20.58 42.25
C GLY A 922 -22.08 21.86 41.84
N GLY A 923 -23.09 21.77 40.96
CA GLY A 923 -23.87 22.92 40.51
C GLY A 923 -23.24 23.73 39.37
N ALA A 924 -22.15 23.24 38.77
CA ALA A 924 -21.48 23.88 37.64
C ALA A 924 -22.43 24.00 36.44
N ALA A 925 -22.48 25.18 35.83
CA ALA A 925 -23.23 25.42 34.61
C ALA A 925 -22.61 24.64 33.44
N VAL A 926 -23.46 23.93 32.70
CA VAL A 926 -23.07 23.20 31.50
C VAL A 926 -23.87 23.76 30.35
N GLU A 927 -23.19 24.25 29.31
CA GLU A 927 -23.80 24.64 28.05
C GLU A 927 -23.17 23.85 26.91
N ARG A 928 -24.00 23.37 25.99
CA ARG A 928 -23.57 22.65 24.78
C ARG A 928 -24.37 23.14 23.60
N SER A 929 -23.71 23.31 22.47
CA SER A 929 -24.37 23.61 21.20
C SER A 929 -24.05 22.57 20.15
N GLY A 930 -25.03 22.25 19.32
CA GLY A 930 -24.91 21.39 18.14
C GLY A 930 -25.45 22.12 16.92
N SER A 931 -24.89 21.84 15.75
CA SER A 931 -25.31 22.46 14.49
C SER A 931 -25.70 21.40 13.46
N LEU A 932 -26.67 21.73 12.62
CA LEU A 932 -27.14 20.89 11.54
C LEU A 932 -27.22 21.74 10.27
N ALA A 933 -26.46 21.36 9.25
CA ALA A 933 -26.56 21.96 7.92
C ALA A 933 -27.82 21.43 7.22
N VAL A 934 -28.59 22.34 6.63
CA VAL A 934 -29.82 22.06 5.91
C VAL A 934 -29.75 22.72 4.53
N ARG A 935 -30.01 21.95 3.47
CA ARG A 935 -30.17 22.48 2.11
C ARG A 935 -31.65 22.67 1.83
N VAL A 936 -32.01 23.82 1.28
CA VAL A 936 -33.41 24.14 0.98
C VAL A 936 -33.71 23.81 -0.48
N GLY A 937 -34.70 22.96 -0.70
CA GLY A 937 -35.21 22.63 -2.03
C GLY A 937 -35.91 23.82 -2.70
N PRO A 938 -36.35 23.66 -3.96
CA PRO A 938 -37.27 24.60 -4.57
C PRO A 938 -38.64 24.55 -3.89
N VAL A 939 -39.49 25.54 -4.16
CA VAL A 939 -40.91 25.45 -3.79
C VAL A 939 -41.57 24.32 -4.60
N MET A 940 -42.16 23.33 -3.91
CA MET A 940 -42.83 22.19 -4.52
C MET A 940 -44.36 22.27 -4.42
N THR A 941 -44.88 23.12 -3.53
CA THR A 941 -46.31 23.35 -3.32
C THR A 941 -46.88 24.40 -4.28
N GLY A 942 -48.19 24.38 -4.53
CA GLY A 942 -48.87 25.35 -5.40
C GLY A 942 -48.85 25.00 -6.89
N TYR A 943 -48.31 23.83 -7.24
CA TYR A 943 -48.35 23.23 -8.57
C TYR A 943 -49.44 22.15 -8.66
N LEU A 944 -49.83 21.76 -9.88
CA LEU A 944 -50.76 20.65 -10.12
C LEU A 944 -50.11 19.29 -9.78
N LEU A 945 -48.78 19.20 -9.93
CA LEU A 945 -47.94 18.08 -9.51
C LEU A 945 -46.62 18.64 -8.98
N GLY A 946 -46.14 18.11 -7.86
CA GLY A 946 -44.81 18.34 -7.31
C GLY A 946 -44.24 17.02 -6.78
N GLU A 947 -43.09 16.58 -7.29
CA GLU A 947 -42.41 15.36 -6.88
C GLU A 947 -40.91 15.61 -6.70
N ASN A 948 -40.38 15.27 -5.53
CA ASN A 948 -38.97 15.41 -5.15
C ASN A 948 -38.33 14.07 -4.75
N PHE A 949 -39.06 12.96 -4.86
CA PHE A 949 -38.65 11.59 -4.57
C PHE A 949 -38.26 11.28 -3.12
N GLU A 950 -38.30 12.26 -2.22
CA GLU A 950 -37.88 12.07 -0.82
C GLU A 950 -38.79 11.10 -0.04
N SER A 951 -40.02 10.90 -0.51
CA SER A 951 -40.94 9.88 0.01
C SER A 951 -40.40 8.44 -0.12
N LEU A 952 -39.38 8.22 -0.96
CA LEU A 952 -38.75 6.92 -1.19
C LEU A 952 -37.56 6.62 -0.27
N ALA A 953 -37.11 7.58 0.55
CA ALA A 953 -35.93 7.45 1.41
C ALA A 953 -35.95 6.18 2.27
N ASP A 954 -37.10 5.86 2.87
CA ASP A 954 -37.28 4.68 3.73
C ASP A 954 -37.36 3.35 2.95
N ARG A 955 -37.47 3.41 1.62
CA ARG A 955 -37.53 2.25 0.72
C ARG A 955 -36.17 1.90 0.10
N LEU A 956 -35.11 2.65 0.41
CA LEU A 956 -33.76 2.39 -0.09
C LEU A 956 -33.16 1.12 0.52
N ALA A 957 -32.66 0.23 -0.33
CA ALA A 957 -32.01 -1.02 0.03
C ALA A 957 -30.48 -0.94 -0.11
N PRO A 958 -29.71 -1.82 0.56
CA PRO A 958 -28.29 -2.03 0.28
C PRO A 958 -28.05 -2.49 -1.17
N ALA A 959 -26.82 -2.32 -1.66
CA ALA A 959 -26.45 -2.83 -2.98
C ALA A 959 -26.58 -4.35 -3.08
N THR A 960 -26.96 -4.83 -4.26
CA THR A 960 -26.91 -6.24 -4.64
C THR A 960 -25.70 -6.52 -5.54
N ASP A 961 -25.61 -5.85 -6.69
CA ASP A 961 -24.55 -6.09 -7.69
C ASP A 961 -23.41 -5.07 -7.56
N LEU A 962 -23.72 -3.83 -7.17
CA LEU A 962 -22.70 -2.78 -7.03
C LEU A 962 -21.94 -2.92 -5.70
N SER A 963 -20.61 -2.80 -5.71
CA SER A 963 -19.81 -2.90 -4.47
C SER A 963 -19.86 -1.61 -3.65
N ARG A 964 -20.87 -1.47 -2.77
CA ARG A 964 -21.06 -0.30 -1.89
C ARG A 964 -21.32 -0.72 -0.42
N PRO A 965 -20.33 -1.29 0.29
CA PRO A 965 -20.54 -1.84 1.63
C PRO A 965 -21.09 -0.80 2.62
N GLY A 966 -22.18 -1.13 3.32
CA GLY A 966 -22.75 -0.32 4.40
C GLY A 966 -23.67 0.83 3.97
N LEU A 967 -23.86 1.06 2.66
CA LEU A 967 -24.77 2.09 2.15
C LEU A 967 -26.13 1.49 1.77
N ARG A 968 -27.23 2.06 2.30
CA ARG A 968 -28.57 1.91 1.72
C ARG A 968 -28.74 2.99 0.68
N GLY A 969 -29.09 2.64 -0.57
CA GLY A 969 -28.93 3.63 -1.62
C GLY A 969 -29.73 3.50 -2.89
N TRP A 970 -30.57 2.48 -3.06
CA TRP A 970 -31.41 2.36 -4.26
C TRP A 970 -32.78 1.74 -3.99
N THR A 971 -33.77 2.05 -4.83
CA THR A 971 -35.03 1.31 -4.93
C THR A 971 -35.58 1.35 -6.36
N ARG A 972 -36.20 0.26 -6.79
CA ARG A 972 -37.00 0.20 -8.03
C ARG A 972 -38.46 0.59 -7.82
N THR A 973 -38.86 0.88 -6.58
CA THR A 973 -40.23 1.27 -6.27
C THR A 973 -40.42 2.75 -6.59
N ALA A 974 -41.24 3.05 -7.60
CA ALA A 974 -41.61 4.41 -7.93
C ALA A 974 -42.49 5.05 -6.84
N PRO A 975 -42.57 6.40 -6.78
CA PRO A 975 -43.51 7.09 -5.89
C PRO A 975 -44.95 6.69 -6.19
N GLU A 976 -45.85 7.00 -5.26
CA GLU A 976 -47.26 6.65 -5.40
C GLU A 976 -47.84 7.22 -6.71
N GLY A 977 -48.46 6.34 -7.52
CA GLY A 977 -49.06 6.71 -8.81
C GLY A 977 -48.08 6.88 -9.98
N TRP A 978 -46.77 6.86 -9.76
CA TRP A 978 -45.76 6.86 -10.81
C TRP A 978 -45.46 5.45 -11.29
N THR A 979 -45.00 5.32 -12.54
CA THR A 979 -44.66 4.02 -13.13
C THR A 979 -43.34 4.08 -13.89
N VAL A 980 -42.52 3.03 -13.73
CA VAL A 980 -41.36 2.75 -14.59
C VAL A 980 -41.71 1.60 -15.52
N THR A 981 -41.52 1.81 -16.83
CA THR A 981 -41.80 0.81 -17.86
C THR A 981 -40.55 0.60 -18.71
N ASN A 982 -40.02 -0.63 -18.70
CA ASN A 982 -38.94 -1.04 -19.61
C ASN A 982 -39.55 -1.63 -20.90
N ALA A 983 -38.92 -1.39 -22.05
CA ALA A 983 -39.36 -1.97 -23.31
C ALA A 983 -39.27 -3.51 -23.26
N ALA A 984 -40.19 -4.20 -23.93
CA ALA A 984 -40.27 -5.67 -23.89
C ALA A 984 -39.00 -6.40 -24.36
N GLY A 985 -38.15 -5.73 -25.16
CA GLY A 985 -36.87 -6.26 -25.64
C GLY A 985 -35.62 -5.76 -24.90
N MET A 986 -35.78 -4.95 -23.84
CA MET A 986 -34.65 -4.46 -23.04
C MET A 986 -34.05 -5.61 -22.21
N PRO A 987 -32.78 -5.99 -22.41
CA PRO A 987 -32.15 -7.06 -21.64
C PRO A 987 -31.96 -6.67 -20.17
N GLN A 988 -31.84 -7.66 -19.29
CA GLN A 988 -31.51 -7.42 -17.89
C GLN A 988 -29.99 -7.19 -17.73
N GLY A 989 -29.63 -6.13 -17.02
CA GLY A 989 -28.26 -5.78 -16.61
C GLY A 989 -28.13 -5.69 -15.09
N THR A 990 -27.33 -4.75 -14.59
CA THR A 990 -27.15 -4.45 -13.15
C THR A 990 -28.50 -4.24 -12.45
N GLU A 991 -28.76 -4.95 -11.36
CA GLU A 991 -30.06 -5.01 -10.70
C GLU A 991 -30.57 -3.62 -10.23
N GLU A 992 -29.66 -2.80 -9.73
CA GLU A 992 -29.93 -1.45 -9.20
C GLU A 992 -30.28 -0.43 -10.27
N LEU A 993 -29.92 -0.71 -11.53
CA LEU A 993 -29.98 0.22 -12.66
C LEU A 993 -30.69 -0.39 -13.88
N ASN A 994 -31.52 -1.41 -13.65
CA ASN A 994 -32.27 -2.07 -14.69
C ASN A 994 -33.52 -1.28 -15.12
N GLY A 995 -33.28 -0.16 -15.81
CA GLY A 995 -34.27 0.86 -16.15
C GLY A 995 -34.17 2.08 -15.23
N TRP A 996 -35.19 2.94 -15.24
CA TRP A 996 -35.27 4.04 -14.26
C TRP A 996 -35.33 3.51 -12.83
N SER A 997 -34.44 4.02 -11.99
CA SER A 997 -34.32 3.65 -10.58
C SER A 997 -34.16 4.90 -9.72
N PHE A 998 -34.40 4.77 -8.42
CA PHE A 998 -34.35 5.90 -7.47
C PHE A 998 -33.19 5.69 -6.51
N LEU A 999 -32.21 6.58 -6.57
CA LEU A 999 -30.93 6.42 -5.92
C LEU A 999 -30.65 7.56 -4.95
N SER A 1000 -30.02 7.24 -3.83
CA SER A 1000 -29.35 8.28 -3.05
C SER A 1000 -28.11 8.79 -3.80
N ARG A 1001 -27.78 10.07 -3.60
CA ARG A 1001 -26.64 10.70 -4.28
C ARG A 1001 -25.30 10.01 -4.01
N GLN A 1002 -24.97 9.58 -2.78
CA GLN A 1002 -23.71 8.83 -2.53
C GLN A 1002 -23.71 7.41 -3.07
N PHE A 1003 -24.87 6.81 -3.32
CA PHE A 1003 -24.86 5.49 -3.93
C PHE A 1003 -24.44 5.58 -5.39
N TRP A 1004 -24.91 6.63 -6.08
CA TRP A 1004 -24.67 6.83 -7.51
C TRP A 1004 -23.39 7.64 -7.84
N PHE A 1005 -23.01 8.62 -7.03
CA PHE A 1005 -21.94 9.59 -7.35
C PHE A 1005 -20.47 9.13 -7.27
N PRO A 1006 -20.04 8.21 -6.39
CA PRO A 1006 -18.61 7.89 -6.23
C PRO A 1006 -18.03 7.01 -7.34
N ALA A 1007 -18.72 6.85 -8.48
CA ALA A 1007 -18.27 6.07 -9.63
C ALA A 1007 -17.46 6.88 -10.68
N GLY A 1008 -17.31 8.21 -10.53
CA GLY A 1008 -16.67 9.08 -11.53
C GLY A 1008 -17.69 9.78 -12.44
N GLN A 1009 -17.29 10.12 -13.67
CA GLN A 1009 -18.20 10.59 -14.74
C GLN A 1009 -18.97 11.92 -14.50
N GLU A 1010 -18.50 12.79 -13.61
CA GLU A 1010 -19.17 14.07 -13.25
C GLU A 1010 -20.58 13.90 -12.64
N ARG A 1011 -20.99 12.70 -12.20
CA ARG A 1011 -22.29 12.46 -11.57
C ARG A 1011 -22.53 13.38 -10.36
N GLY A 1012 -21.47 13.61 -9.57
CA GLY A 1012 -21.48 14.53 -8.42
C GLY A 1012 -21.71 16.01 -8.76
N ALA A 1013 -21.60 16.41 -10.03
CA ALA A 1013 -21.85 17.78 -10.48
C ALA A 1013 -23.34 18.13 -10.57
N PHE A 1014 -24.27 17.19 -10.32
CA PHE A 1014 -25.70 17.46 -10.26
C PHE A 1014 -26.10 18.23 -8.99
N GLY A 1015 -25.52 19.40 -8.74
CA GLY A 1015 -25.70 20.17 -7.50
C GLY A 1015 -27.13 20.64 -7.20
N ARG A 1016 -28.03 20.65 -8.20
CA ARG A 1016 -29.44 21.03 -8.06
C ARG A 1016 -30.32 19.93 -7.48
N SER A 1017 -29.94 18.66 -7.57
CA SER A 1017 -30.71 17.60 -6.92
C SER A 1017 -30.48 17.57 -5.40
N LEU A 1018 -31.45 17.00 -4.67
CA LEU A 1018 -31.39 16.77 -3.23
C LEU A 1018 -31.84 15.34 -2.94
N GLY A 1019 -31.24 14.72 -1.92
CA GLY A 1019 -31.71 13.43 -1.41
C GLY A 1019 -31.79 12.30 -2.43
N VAL A 1020 -33.00 11.82 -2.69
CA VAL A 1020 -33.29 10.74 -3.65
C VAL A 1020 -33.48 11.31 -5.06
N VAL A 1021 -32.80 10.71 -6.03
CA VAL A 1021 -32.80 11.16 -7.43
C VAL A 1021 -33.27 10.03 -8.34
N ALA A 1022 -34.11 10.33 -9.33
CA ALA A 1022 -34.47 9.37 -10.37
C ALA A 1022 -33.33 9.32 -11.41
N VAL A 1023 -32.84 8.12 -11.72
CA VAL A 1023 -31.67 7.88 -12.58
C VAL A 1023 -31.97 6.75 -13.56
N ALA A 1024 -31.63 6.97 -14.83
CA ALA A 1024 -31.45 5.93 -15.84
C ALA A 1024 -29.99 5.97 -16.31
N ASP A 1025 -29.23 4.89 -16.05
CA ASP A 1025 -27.78 4.83 -16.26
C ASP A 1025 -27.43 3.58 -17.11
N PRO A 1026 -27.41 3.72 -18.45
CA PRO A 1026 -27.07 2.62 -19.34
C PRO A 1026 -25.61 2.13 -19.24
N ASP A 1027 -24.69 2.94 -18.70
CA ASP A 1027 -23.27 2.60 -18.52
C ASP A 1027 -23.10 1.58 -17.41
N ASP A 1028 -23.49 1.95 -16.19
CA ASP A 1028 -23.43 1.02 -15.04
C ASP A 1028 -24.43 -0.15 -15.20
N TRP A 1029 -25.52 0.01 -15.98
CA TRP A 1029 -26.40 -1.11 -16.34
C TRP A 1029 -25.65 -2.19 -17.15
N ASP A 1030 -24.71 -1.79 -18.01
CA ASP A 1030 -23.98 -2.71 -18.88
C ASP A 1030 -22.84 -3.47 -18.18
N ASP A 1031 -22.35 -2.95 -17.06
CA ASP A 1031 -21.23 -3.53 -16.31
C ASP A 1031 -21.49 -4.95 -15.79
N THR A 1032 -22.77 -5.29 -15.57
CA THR A 1032 -23.16 -6.65 -15.15
C THR A 1032 -23.66 -7.47 -16.35
N GLY A 1033 -22.76 -8.26 -16.93
CA GLY A 1033 -23.10 -9.26 -17.95
C GLY A 1033 -23.33 -8.72 -19.37
N SER A 1034 -22.88 -7.48 -19.62
CA SER A 1034 -22.84 -6.81 -20.94
C SER A 1034 -24.14 -6.93 -21.76
N PRO A 1035 -25.31 -6.57 -21.19
CA PRO A 1035 -26.61 -6.63 -21.85
C PRO A 1035 -26.69 -5.83 -23.17
N SER A 1036 -25.90 -4.77 -23.34
CA SER A 1036 -25.85 -3.99 -24.58
C SER A 1036 -25.50 -4.81 -25.83
N GLY A 1037 -24.79 -5.94 -25.65
CA GLY A 1037 -24.51 -6.90 -26.72
C GLY A 1037 -25.74 -7.70 -27.20
N ARG A 1038 -26.87 -7.63 -26.49
CA ARG A 1038 -28.11 -8.39 -26.77
C ARG A 1038 -29.32 -7.50 -27.09
N GLY A 1039 -29.25 -6.21 -26.79
CA GLY A 1039 -30.34 -5.24 -27.00
C GLY A 1039 -29.98 -3.88 -26.40
N ALA A 1040 -30.79 -2.86 -26.68
CA ALA A 1040 -30.56 -1.51 -26.15
C ALA A 1040 -31.31 -1.28 -24.84
N PHE A 1041 -30.75 -0.41 -23.99
CA PHE A 1041 -31.46 0.17 -22.85
C PHE A 1041 -32.62 1.03 -23.37
N ASP A 1042 -33.83 0.77 -22.85
CA ASP A 1042 -35.05 1.51 -23.19
C ASP A 1042 -36.03 1.47 -22.01
N SER A 1043 -36.12 2.58 -21.29
CA SER A 1043 -36.92 2.71 -20.08
C SER A 1043 -37.59 4.06 -19.98
N THR A 1044 -38.84 4.08 -19.51
CA THR A 1044 -39.66 5.27 -19.37
C THR A 1044 -40.20 5.42 -17.94
N LEU A 1045 -39.92 6.56 -17.30
CA LEU A 1045 -40.55 6.99 -16.05
C LEU A 1045 -41.77 7.87 -16.38
N THR A 1046 -42.95 7.53 -15.85
CA THR A 1046 -44.21 8.23 -16.17
C THR A 1046 -44.92 8.73 -14.91
N THR A 1047 -45.42 9.97 -14.94
CA THR A 1047 -46.23 10.57 -13.87
C THR A 1047 -47.60 9.88 -13.74
N PRO A 1048 -48.27 10.00 -12.58
CA PRO A 1048 -49.72 9.78 -12.52
C PRO A 1048 -50.46 10.73 -13.49
N PRO A 1049 -51.73 10.42 -13.86
CA PRO A 1049 -52.58 11.40 -14.55
C PRO A 1049 -52.76 12.64 -13.68
N VAL A 1050 -52.36 13.80 -14.18
CA VAL A 1050 -52.50 15.09 -13.49
C VAL A 1050 -53.75 15.80 -14.03
N ALA A 1051 -54.67 16.17 -13.15
CA ALA A 1051 -55.88 16.88 -13.53
C ALA A 1051 -55.58 18.30 -14.05
N ILE A 1052 -56.22 18.68 -15.14
CA ILE A 1052 -56.05 19.99 -15.79
C ILE A 1052 -57.24 20.87 -15.42
N PRO A 1053 -57.03 22.07 -14.86
CA PRO A 1053 -58.11 23.02 -14.61
C PRO A 1053 -58.81 23.42 -15.92
N ALA A 1054 -60.14 23.53 -15.89
CA ALA A 1054 -60.93 23.89 -17.07
C ALA A 1054 -60.49 25.24 -17.66
N GLY A 1055 -60.37 25.32 -18.99
CA GLY A 1055 -59.96 26.53 -19.69
C GLY A 1055 -58.46 26.82 -19.68
N THR A 1056 -57.62 25.92 -19.18
CA THR A 1056 -56.14 26.07 -19.22
C THR A 1056 -55.63 25.93 -20.66
N PRO A 1057 -55.05 26.97 -21.29
CA PRO A 1057 -54.58 26.89 -22.68
C PRO A 1057 -53.18 26.30 -22.80
N THR A 1058 -52.38 26.36 -21.73
CA THR A 1058 -50.96 25.98 -21.74
C THR A 1058 -50.56 25.48 -20.36
N LEU A 1059 -49.78 24.41 -20.32
CA LEU A 1059 -49.15 23.89 -19.11
C LEU A 1059 -47.63 24.11 -19.16
N TYR A 1060 -47.03 24.23 -17.99
CA TYR A 1060 -45.61 24.46 -17.80
C TYR A 1060 -45.01 23.33 -16.95
N LEU A 1061 -44.05 22.62 -17.52
CA LEU A 1061 -43.27 21.59 -16.85
C LEU A 1061 -41.90 22.17 -16.47
N GLY A 1062 -41.48 21.94 -15.22
CA GLY A 1062 -40.14 22.25 -14.75
C GLY A 1062 -39.55 21.07 -13.98
N PHE A 1063 -38.28 20.76 -14.21
CA PHE A 1063 -37.57 19.73 -13.46
C PHE A 1063 -36.06 20.00 -13.46
N ASP A 1064 -35.37 19.59 -12.40
CA ASP A 1064 -33.92 19.59 -12.40
C ASP A 1064 -33.40 18.41 -13.21
N SER A 1065 -32.40 18.65 -14.05
CA SER A 1065 -31.89 17.66 -15.00
C SER A 1065 -30.37 17.63 -15.01
N HIS A 1066 -29.81 16.43 -15.11
CA HIS A 1066 -28.40 16.18 -15.35
C HIS A 1066 -28.26 15.04 -16.34
N TYR A 1067 -28.02 15.41 -17.60
CA TYR A 1067 -27.93 14.49 -18.72
C TYR A 1067 -26.55 14.56 -19.37
N ARG A 1068 -25.98 13.39 -19.62
CA ARG A 1068 -24.73 13.20 -20.36
C ARG A 1068 -24.92 12.08 -21.38
N GLN A 1069 -24.19 12.15 -22.49
CA GLN A 1069 -24.41 11.22 -23.59
C GLN A 1069 -23.14 10.86 -24.36
N GLU A 1070 -23.13 9.63 -24.89
CA GLU A 1070 -22.33 9.20 -26.03
C GLU A 1070 -23.27 8.56 -27.06
N SER A 1071 -22.91 8.62 -28.35
CA SER A 1071 -23.74 8.06 -29.41
C SER A 1071 -23.44 6.56 -29.56
N PRO A 1072 -24.47 5.69 -29.64
CA PRO A 1072 -25.90 5.98 -29.71
C PRO A 1072 -26.55 6.10 -28.33
N GLN A 1073 -27.27 7.20 -28.05
CA GLN A 1073 -28.15 7.38 -26.88
C GLN A 1073 -29.13 8.51 -27.18
N GLU A 1074 -30.40 8.33 -26.82
CA GLU A 1074 -31.42 9.37 -26.93
C GLU A 1074 -32.29 9.46 -25.68
N ALA A 1075 -32.68 10.68 -25.32
CA ALA A 1075 -33.60 10.95 -24.23
C ALA A 1075 -34.75 11.86 -24.68
N GLU A 1076 -35.97 11.64 -24.22
CA GLU A 1076 -37.10 12.49 -24.57
C GLU A 1076 -38.09 12.67 -23.42
N VAL A 1077 -38.76 13.82 -23.43
CA VAL A 1077 -39.95 14.05 -22.60
C VAL A 1077 -41.17 14.11 -23.50
N THR A 1078 -42.16 13.29 -23.21
CA THR A 1078 -43.44 13.23 -23.92
C THR A 1078 -44.60 13.53 -22.99
N VAL A 1079 -45.62 14.22 -23.49
CA VAL A 1079 -46.87 14.43 -22.78
C VAL A 1079 -48.01 13.72 -23.50
N VAL A 1080 -48.85 13.01 -22.75
CA VAL A 1080 -49.99 12.25 -23.28
C VAL A 1080 -51.25 12.72 -22.55
N PHE A 1081 -52.21 13.25 -23.30
CA PHE A 1081 -53.51 13.69 -22.77
C PHE A 1081 -54.49 12.52 -22.74
N ASP A 1082 -55.51 12.62 -21.90
CA ASP A 1082 -56.62 11.66 -21.83
C ASP A 1082 -57.44 11.54 -23.13
N THR A 1083 -57.36 12.53 -24.01
CA THR A 1083 -57.91 12.49 -25.38
C THR A 1083 -57.12 11.60 -26.33
N GLY A 1084 -55.94 11.10 -25.92
CA GLY A 1084 -54.98 10.37 -26.75
C GLY A 1084 -54.01 11.26 -27.52
N ALA A 1085 -54.19 12.59 -27.49
CA ALA A 1085 -53.23 13.52 -28.07
C ALA A 1085 -51.86 13.39 -27.37
N THR A 1086 -50.78 13.33 -28.15
CA THR A 1086 -49.42 13.17 -27.66
C THR A 1086 -48.51 14.24 -28.25
N SER A 1087 -47.59 14.78 -27.45
CA SER A 1087 -46.59 15.75 -27.90
C SER A 1087 -45.23 15.47 -27.29
N ARG A 1088 -44.17 15.57 -28.09
CA ARG A 1088 -42.78 15.52 -27.61
C ARG A 1088 -42.32 16.93 -27.27
N VAL A 1089 -42.11 17.18 -25.98
CA VAL A 1089 -41.80 18.51 -25.46
C VAL A 1089 -40.29 18.74 -25.29
N LEU A 1090 -39.50 17.66 -25.29
CA LEU A 1090 -38.05 17.71 -25.22
C LEU A 1090 -37.46 16.48 -25.92
N HIS A 1091 -36.34 16.66 -26.62
CA HIS A 1091 -35.59 15.57 -27.24
C HIS A 1091 -34.09 15.86 -27.15
N TYR A 1092 -33.32 14.97 -26.55
CA TYR A 1092 -31.86 15.02 -26.48
C TYR A 1092 -31.26 13.87 -27.28
N SER A 1093 -30.22 14.17 -28.06
CA SER A 1093 -29.41 13.15 -28.74
C SER A 1093 -28.01 13.65 -29.05
N GLY A 1094 -27.13 12.74 -29.48
CA GLY A 1094 -25.77 13.04 -29.95
C GLY A 1094 -25.69 13.82 -31.27
N ALA A 1095 -26.81 14.00 -31.98
CA ALA A 1095 -26.81 14.67 -33.28
C ALA A 1095 -26.52 16.18 -33.14
N ALA A 1096 -25.78 16.75 -34.09
CA ALA A 1096 -25.41 18.18 -34.06
C ALA A 1096 -26.60 19.14 -34.26
N SER A 1097 -27.75 18.65 -34.75
CA SER A 1097 -28.96 19.44 -34.99
C SER A 1097 -30.22 18.55 -34.96
N GLY A 1098 -31.40 19.17 -34.83
CA GLY A 1098 -32.68 18.45 -34.82
C GLY A 1098 -33.13 17.95 -33.44
N ASN A 1099 -32.42 18.32 -32.39
CA ASN A 1099 -32.69 18.02 -30.99
C ASN A 1099 -32.62 19.30 -30.14
N THR A 1100 -33.12 19.23 -28.91
CA THR A 1100 -33.17 20.34 -27.95
C THR A 1100 -31.80 20.68 -27.37
N ASN A 1101 -30.84 19.75 -27.35
CA ASN A 1101 -29.52 19.95 -26.74
C ASN A 1101 -28.40 20.35 -27.72
N GLY A 1102 -28.66 20.32 -29.04
CA GLY A 1102 -27.66 20.61 -30.08
C GLY A 1102 -26.45 19.68 -29.99
N GLY A 1103 -26.65 18.40 -29.64
CA GLY A 1103 -25.58 17.41 -29.50
C GLY A 1103 -24.74 17.50 -28.23
N ARG A 1104 -25.06 18.42 -27.29
CA ARG A 1104 -24.25 18.68 -26.10
C ARG A 1104 -24.87 18.12 -24.81
N ASP A 1105 -24.02 17.80 -23.85
CA ASP A 1105 -24.43 17.45 -22.48
C ASP A 1105 -25.30 18.57 -21.87
N GLN A 1106 -26.28 18.17 -21.04
CA GLN A 1106 -27.24 19.07 -20.38
C GLN A 1106 -27.15 18.87 -18.88
N GLN A 1107 -26.05 19.34 -18.30
CA GLN A 1107 -25.73 19.11 -16.90
C GLN A 1107 -26.34 20.19 -15.99
N ASN A 1108 -26.84 19.74 -14.83
CA ASN A 1108 -27.12 20.53 -13.63
C ASN A 1108 -27.95 21.80 -13.87
N ARG A 1109 -29.12 21.66 -14.50
CA ARG A 1109 -29.98 22.79 -14.88
C ARG A 1109 -31.44 22.56 -14.54
N LEU A 1110 -32.16 23.66 -14.30
CA LEU A 1110 -33.62 23.66 -14.36
C LEU A 1110 -34.03 23.63 -15.83
N VAL A 1111 -34.69 22.55 -16.24
CA VAL A 1111 -35.33 22.47 -17.56
C VAL A 1111 -36.76 22.96 -17.42
N THR A 1112 -37.15 23.93 -18.23
CA THR A 1112 -38.53 24.43 -18.31
C THR A 1112 -39.08 24.25 -19.71
N CYS A 1113 -40.24 23.62 -19.82
CA CYS A 1113 -40.96 23.41 -21.08
C CYS A 1113 -42.39 23.92 -20.94
N SER A 1114 -42.96 24.48 -22.01
CA SER A 1114 -44.39 24.80 -22.09
C SER A 1114 -45.02 24.08 -23.27
N PHE A 1115 -46.25 23.60 -23.11
CA PHE A 1115 -46.96 22.91 -24.18
C PHE A 1115 -48.46 23.25 -24.17
N PRO A 1116 -49.09 23.35 -25.35
CA PRO A 1116 -50.51 23.67 -25.46
C PRO A 1116 -51.37 22.51 -24.95
N VAL A 1117 -52.51 22.85 -24.38
CA VAL A 1117 -53.52 21.88 -23.95
C VAL A 1117 -54.57 21.73 -25.07
N PRO A 1118 -54.81 20.51 -25.60
CA PRO A 1118 -55.89 20.27 -26.56
C PRO A 1118 -57.26 20.65 -25.98
N ALA A 1119 -58.18 21.07 -26.83
CA ALA A 1119 -59.58 21.24 -26.43
C ALA A 1119 -60.11 19.93 -25.81
N ASP A 1120 -60.88 20.06 -24.72
CA ASP A 1120 -61.51 18.97 -23.97
C ASP A 1120 -60.60 18.04 -23.16
N ALA A 1121 -59.27 18.25 -23.16
CA ALA A 1121 -58.36 17.47 -22.32
C ALA A 1121 -58.57 17.77 -20.82
N ARG A 1122 -58.74 16.72 -20.00
CA ARG A 1122 -58.99 16.86 -18.54
C ARG A 1122 -57.84 16.35 -17.70
N SER A 1123 -56.95 15.56 -18.27
CA SER A 1123 -55.72 15.13 -17.60
C SER A 1123 -54.56 14.93 -18.57
N VAL A 1124 -53.34 15.01 -18.03
CA VAL A 1124 -52.09 14.78 -18.77
C VAL A 1124 -51.16 13.88 -17.97
N LYS A 1125 -50.41 13.03 -18.67
CA LYS A 1125 -49.25 12.30 -18.15
C LYS A 1125 -47.98 12.82 -18.80
N VAL A 1126 -46.89 12.87 -18.04
CA VAL A 1126 -45.55 13.21 -18.54
C VAL A 1126 -44.68 11.96 -18.45
N GLY A 1127 -44.00 11.61 -19.55
CA GLY A 1127 -43.07 10.49 -19.65
C GLY A 1127 -41.65 10.99 -19.90
N PHE A 1128 -40.68 10.46 -19.16
CA PHE A 1128 -39.24 10.69 -19.31
C PHE A 1128 -38.61 9.38 -19.79
N ARG A 1129 -38.12 9.35 -21.02
CA ARG A 1129 -37.61 8.12 -21.65
C ARG A 1129 -36.14 8.26 -22.00
N VAL A 1130 -35.35 7.23 -21.69
CA VAL A 1130 -34.01 7.00 -22.24
C VAL A 1130 -34.10 5.77 -23.12
N HIS A 1131 -33.62 5.84 -24.35
CA HIS A 1131 -33.73 4.77 -25.32
C HIS A 1131 -32.57 4.80 -26.33
N HIS A 1132 -32.45 3.71 -27.11
CA HIS A 1132 -31.38 3.50 -28.08
C HIS A 1132 -29.98 3.61 -27.48
N ALA A 1133 -29.82 3.27 -26.19
CA ALA A 1133 -28.53 3.32 -25.50
C ALA A 1133 -27.88 1.94 -25.37
N GLY A 1134 -26.57 1.85 -25.64
CA GLY A 1134 -25.73 0.73 -25.25
C GLY A 1134 -25.07 0.99 -23.90
N ASN A 1135 -23.77 0.68 -23.78
CA ASN A 1135 -22.93 1.13 -22.69
C ASN A 1135 -22.59 2.62 -22.87
N ASN A 1136 -23.40 3.50 -22.29
CA ASN A 1136 -23.24 4.97 -22.39
C ASN A 1136 -23.72 5.63 -21.11
N TRP A 1137 -23.19 6.81 -20.81
CA TRP A 1137 -23.50 7.72 -19.70
C TRP A 1137 -24.88 7.57 -18.99
N PHE A 1138 -25.74 8.59 -18.94
CA PHE A 1138 -26.94 8.56 -18.08
C PHE A 1138 -27.88 9.75 -18.28
N TRP A 1139 -29.08 9.63 -17.71
CA TRP A 1139 -29.96 10.75 -17.39
C TRP A 1139 -30.46 10.68 -15.94
N ALA A 1140 -30.27 11.76 -15.19
CA ALA A 1140 -30.86 11.94 -13.88
C ALA A 1140 -31.81 13.15 -13.84
N VAL A 1141 -32.94 12.99 -13.13
CA VAL A 1141 -33.95 14.04 -12.93
C VAL A 1141 -34.42 14.14 -11.49
N ASP A 1142 -34.80 15.33 -11.06
CA ASP A 1142 -35.28 15.63 -9.70
C ASP A 1142 -36.23 16.86 -9.67
N ASN A 1143 -36.96 17.07 -8.57
CA ASN A 1143 -37.80 18.24 -8.28
C ASN A 1143 -38.79 18.61 -9.42
N ILE A 1144 -39.56 17.62 -9.88
CA ILE A 1144 -40.48 17.70 -11.01
C ILE A 1144 -41.75 18.46 -10.60
N ARG A 1145 -42.12 19.47 -11.39
CA ARG A 1145 -43.26 20.36 -11.14
C ARG A 1145 -44.06 20.60 -12.42
N LEU A 1146 -45.38 20.49 -12.34
CA LEU A 1146 -46.30 20.79 -13.44
C LEU A 1146 -47.33 21.83 -12.99
N GLY A 1147 -47.42 22.96 -13.68
CA GLY A 1147 -48.31 24.06 -13.31
C GLY A 1147 -49.03 24.71 -14.47
N THR A 1148 -50.00 25.56 -14.15
CA THR A 1148 -50.69 26.46 -15.09
C THR A 1148 -49.95 27.79 -15.30
N SER A 1149 -48.80 27.96 -14.66
CA SER A 1149 -47.91 29.13 -14.77
C SER A 1149 -46.44 28.67 -14.85
N PRO A 1150 -45.53 29.49 -15.41
CA PRO A 1150 -44.12 29.15 -15.52
C PRO A 1150 -43.51 28.65 -14.20
N VAL A 1151 -42.72 27.56 -14.27
CA VAL A 1151 -42.04 26.99 -13.10
C VAL A 1151 -40.77 27.79 -12.80
N ALA A 1152 -40.61 28.21 -11.55
CA ALA A 1152 -39.43 28.89 -11.03
C ALA A 1152 -38.97 28.22 -9.73
N ASP A 1153 -37.77 28.54 -9.25
CA ASP A 1153 -37.26 27.95 -8.01
C ASP A 1153 -37.91 28.56 -6.74
N ALA A 1154 -38.34 29.83 -6.78
CA ALA A 1154 -38.89 30.60 -5.66
C ALA A 1154 -40.31 31.08 -5.93
#